data_AF-A0A815BB51-F1
#
_entry.id   AF-A0A815BB51-F1
#
_cell.length_a   1.000
_cell.length_b   1.000
_cell.length_c   1.000
_cell.angle_alpha   90.00
_cell.angle_beta   90.00
_cell.angle_gamma   90.00
#
_symmetry.space_group_name_H-M   'P 1'
#
loop_
_entity.id
_entity.type
_entity.pdbx_description
1 polymer ?
#
loop_
_entity_poly.entity_id
_entity_poly.type
_entity_poly.pdbx_seq_one_letter_code
_entity_poly.pdbx_strand_id
1 'polypeptide(L)'
;MLNKEVKQTFQRQLCRPILTYLQKKALRKRIHEKAKKTTLCPYCGELNGAVLKCALLKIAHDKYRTQKRQQNALTDINQIFNSARQGNPEVSALMNSYTEILNPVRVLELFERIPKEDLPLLLIDESVIHPRDFILSRMLVPPLCIRPTVQSDFRAGTNEDDLTIKLSEIIFLNDVIQRNRLNGVKMDKLVEQWDFLQLQCALYINSSLSGIPAHMQPKKWIRSFAQRLKGKQGRFRGNLSGKRVDFSARTVISPDPNLRIDEVAVPIHVAKIMSYPEIVNKTNIEFIRQLVRNGPDIHPGANFILNPKNDHKKFLKYGDRNDMAAKLRFGDIVERHMIDGDVVLFNRQPSLHRLSIMALFAKVMPHRTFRFNECICSPFNADFDGDEMNLHLPQTEEAKAEALVLMGTKSNLVTPRNGEMIIRSTQDFLTGAYLLTQRDVFFDRSKVCQLLVWILTNKDGLEKIDLPPPTILKPCQLWSGKQLFNLILRLNNSSKDIINLRTKGKAYCGKGEDLCVNDGFIIIRNSRLLLGCVDKSVLGANGKTNVFYMLLRDCSEAAAALAMARLARLTSYYLMNRGFSIGLIDVTPGEKLMKEKRLLVSEGYDKCNTYIRQLQEDISSVKSVGLLKNDIYALHDDGLLEIWTKGIGKQPRFTQQLTSLPLEHISNDETILCAASRSKFYAWNFNEPESTPVFQELNFIGDINDRILSFSMSSHHSVPISIVAGNKSLWCISLLDLTNRLSFYSTLETQYIQKMPLDIHNDEPLAIIGLDNEIKLFDLQSGRCNIVSTNYKYLPAGVHLIRADKCPINEFIVAYDNSQISIFDRRQKDGAVQHFYNHYSTITTLQMDTWKLASTDIRGFVRLWDRRMHPHSLWHMNPQSHPVTHCSFDKQTLICALTPCCKRPDMIDYQINSDLLSGHIYVCNFNSDMSTQLDNDLKICTSSYDAPQASNRRIGLHTPYDIIQ
;
A
#
# COMPACT_ATOMS: atom_id res chain seq x y z
N MET A 1 5.11 8.40 -45.53
CA MET A 1 4.01 8.00 -44.63
C MET A 1 3.01 9.14 -44.42
N LEU A 2 3.42 10.36 -44.05
CA LEU A 2 2.48 11.49 -43.88
C LEU A 2 2.31 12.29 -45.17
N ASN A 3 1.08 12.73 -45.47
CA ASN A 3 0.79 13.66 -46.56
C ASN A 3 1.39 15.05 -46.27
N LYS A 4 1.72 15.80 -47.34
CA LYS A 4 2.41 17.10 -47.26
C LYS A 4 1.71 18.12 -46.35
N GLU A 5 0.38 18.21 -46.41
CA GLU A 5 -0.43 19.11 -45.58
C GLU A 5 -0.37 18.76 -44.08
N VAL A 6 -0.43 17.46 -43.79
CA VAL A 6 -0.36 16.95 -42.40
C VAL A 6 1.02 17.19 -41.82
N LYS A 7 2.09 17.02 -42.63
CA LYS A 7 3.47 17.34 -42.23
C LYS A 7 3.61 18.82 -41.87
N GLN A 8 3.17 19.73 -42.73
CA GLN A 8 3.24 21.17 -42.47
C GLN A 8 2.47 21.58 -41.21
N THR A 9 1.31 20.98 -40.97
CA THR A 9 0.51 21.25 -39.77
C THR A 9 1.27 20.89 -38.49
N PHE A 10 1.91 19.72 -38.46
CA PHE A 10 2.70 19.31 -37.29
C PHE A 10 4.01 20.08 -37.17
N GLN A 11 4.69 20.42 -38.27
CA GLN A 11 5.87 21.29 -38.24
C GLN A 11 5.54 22.66 -37.62
N ARG A 12 4.44 23.31 -38.01
CA ARG A 12 4.00 24.58 -37.39
C ARG A 12 3.74 24.42 -35.89
N GLN A 13 3.17 23.28 -35.47
CA GLN A 13 2.94 23.01 -34.05
C GLN A 13 4.26 22.82 -33.30
N LEU A 14 5.25 22.18 -33.91
CA LEU A 14 6.57 21.91 -33.33
C LEU A 14 7.47 23.15 -33.28
N CYS A 15 7.32 24.09 -34.21
CA CYS A 15 8.03 25.36 -34.24
C CYS A 15 7.53 26.38 -33.20
N ARG A 16 6.55 26.03 -32.35
CA ARG A 16 6.11 26.92 -31.28
C ARG A 16 7.24 27.07 -30.23
N PRO A 17 7.59 28.31 -29.83
CA PRO A 17 8.82 28.59 -29.07
C PRO A 17 8.84 27.99 -27.66
N ILE A 18 7.68 27.76 -27.02
CA ILE A 18 7.60 27.22 -25.67
C ILE A 18 6.77 25.94 -25.69
N LEU A 19 7.41 24.83 -26.06
CA LEU A 19 6.78 23.51 -26.05
C LEU A 19 7.25 22.69 -24.85
N THR A 20 6.31 22.41 -23.93
CA THR A 20 6.58 21.56 -22.76
C THR A 20 6.84 20.11 -23.18
N TYR A 21 7.57 19.36 -22.35
CA TYR A 21 7.85 17.94 -22.63
C TYR A 21 6.58 17.09 -22.81
N LEU A 22 5.53 17.34 -22.01
CA LEU A 22 4.26 16.63 -22.12
C LEU A 22 3.56 16.91 -23.46
N GLN A 23 3.56 18.17 -23.91
CA GLN A 23 3.01 18.54 -25.22
C GLN A 23 3.80 17.90 -26.36
N LYS A 24 5.14 17.87 -26.28
CA LYS A 24 5.99 17.15 -27.25
C LYS A 24 5.60 15.67 -27.31
N LYS A 25 5.47 15.01 -26.15
CA LYS A 25 5.06 13.60 -26.07
C LYS A 25 3.68 13.34 -26.68
N ALA A 26 2.72 14.24 -26.44
CA ALA A 26 1.38 14.16 -27.02
C ALA A 26 1.41 14.35 -28.54
N LEU A 27 2.17 15.32 -29.05
CA LEU A 27 2.37 15.53 -30.49
C LEU A 27 2.99 14.30 -31.15
N ARG A 28 4.05 13.73 -30.57
CA ARG A 28 4.67 12.48 -31.06
C ARG A 28 3.66 11.35 -31.18
N LYS A 29 2.80 11.16 -30.17
CA LYS A 29 1.76 10.14 -30.20
C LYS A 29 0.78 10.35 -31.35
N ARG A 30 0.29 11.59 -31.55
CA ARG A 30 -0.61 11.96 -32.66
C ARG A 30 0.03 11.76 -34.04
N ILE A 31 1.30 12.12 -34.18
CA ILE A 31 2.07 11.91 -35.42
C ILE A 31 2.19 10.40 -35.70
N HIS A 32 2.57 9.61 -34.70
CA HIS A 32 2.74 8.16 -34.81
C HIS A 32 1.44 7.43 -35.15
N GLU A 33 0.33 7.83 -34.53
CA GLU A 33 -1.00 7.26 -34.82
C GLU A 33 -1.45 7.53 -36.26
N LYS A 34 -1.19 8.72 -36.79
CA LYS A 34 -1.47 9.02 -38.20
C LYS A 34 -0.57 8.23 -39.14
N ALA A 35 0.72 8.11 -38.82
CA ALA A 35 1.68 7.35 -39.63
C ALA A 35 1.39 5.83 -39.65
N LYS A 36 0.87 5.27 -38.55
CA LYS A 36 0.48 3.85 -38.49
C LYS A 36 -0.74 3.50 -39.36
N LYS A 37 -1.62 4.46 -39.64
CA LYS A 37 -2.83 4.24 -40.45
C LYS A 37 -2.54 4.23 -41.95
N THR A 38 -1.43 4.81 -42.39
CA THR A 38 -1.06 4.89 -43.80
C THR A 38 -0.31 3.62 -44.22
N THR A 39 -0.94 2.79 -45.05
CA THR A 39 -0.38 1.51 -45.53
C THR A 39 0.43 1.65 -46.82
N LEU A 40 0.15 2.65 -47.65
CA LEU A 40 0.89 2.92 -48.88
C LEU A 40 1.80 4.15 -48.68
N CYS A 41 3.04 4.04 -49.14
CA CYS A 41 3.97 5.17 -49.08
C CYS A 41 3.60 6.21 -50.16
N PRO A 42 3.37 7.49 -49.80
CA PRO A 42 3.04 8.53 -50.78
C PRO A 42 4.22 8.95 -51.68
N TYR A 43 5.45 8.46 -51.41
CA TYR A 43 6.64 8.81 -52.19
C TYR A 43 7.05 7.69 -53.17
N CYS A 44 7.24 6.46 -52.69
CA CYS A 44 7.67 5.32 -53.50
C CYS A 44 6.55 4.33 -53.87
N GLY A 45 5.33 4.51 -53.36
CA GLY A 45 4.21 3.60 -53.63
C GLY A 45 4.28 2.24 -52.92
N GLU A 46 5.36 1.93 -52.19
CA GLU A 46 5.49 0.65 -51.50
C GLU A 46 4.47 0.46 -50.37
N LEU A 47 4.02 -0.79 -50.23
CA LEU A 47 3.22 -1.26 -49.09
C LEU A 47 4.07 -1.31 -47.82
N ASN A 48 3.51 -0.79 -46.73
CA ASN A 48 4.09 -0.79 -45.40
C ASN A 48 3.10 -1.38 -44.41
N GLY A 49 3.35 -2.62 -44.00
CA GLY A 49 2.59 -3.27 -42.94
C GLY A 49 3.14 -3.00 -41.53
N ALA A 50 2.73 -3.82 -40.56
CA ALA A 50 3.04 -3.59 -39.15
C ALA A 50 4.48 -3.98 -38.79
N VAL A 51 5.17 -3.12 -38.03
CA VAL A 51 6.48 -3.43 -37.44
C VAL A 51 6.28 -3.86 -35.98
N LEU A 52 6.73 -5.06 -35.65
CA LEU A 52 6.50 -5.73 -34.37
C LEU A 52 7.80 -6.25 -33.76
N LYS A 53 7.80 -6.42 -32.44
CA LYS A 53 8.87 -7.12 -31.73
C LYS A 53 8.56 -8.63 -31.76
N CYS A 54 9.43 -9.42 -32.36
CA CYS A 54 9.24 -10.87 -32.51
C CYS A 54 9.96 -11.66 -31.41
N ALA A 55 11.23 -11.33 -31.14
CA ALA A 55 12.06 -12.01 -30.13
C ALA A 55 12.96 -11.02 -29.37
N LEU A 56 13.86 -11.53 -28.52
CA LEU A 56 14.84 -10.70 -27.81
C LEU A 56 15.70 -9.94 -28.83
N LEU A 57 15.65 -8.61 -28.78
CA LEU A 57 16.40 -7.69 -29.67
C LEU A 57 16.13 -7.86 -31.18
N LYS A 58 15.06 -8.58 -31.59
CA LYS A 58 14.68 -8.74 -33.00
C LYS A 58 13.39 -7.98 -33.35
N ILE A 59 13.44 -7.29 -34.49
CA ILE A 59 12.32 -6.51 -35.04
C ILE A 59 11.87 -7.21 -36.33
N ALA A 60 10.58 -7.49 -36.45
CA ALA A 60 9.98 -8.07 -37.64
C ALA A 60 9.05 -7.04 -38.31
N HIS A 61 9.17 -6.92 -39.63
CA HIS A 61 8.29 -6.15 -40.48
C HIS A 61 7.38 -7.11 -41.25
N ASP A 62 6.10 -7.06 -40.91
CA ASP A 62 5.08 -7.85 -41.57
C ASP A 62 4.41 -7.00 -42.65
N LYS A 63 5.03 -6.97 -43.84
CA LYS A 63 4.66 -6.09 -44.96
C LYS A 63 3.24 -6.36 -45.48
N TYR A 64 2.75 -7.59 -45.37
CA TYR A 64 1.54 -8.07 -46.05
C TYR A 64 0.34 -8.35 -45.12
N ARG A 65 0.48 -8.20 -43.80
CA ARG A 65 -0.56 -8.49 -42.79
C ARG A 65 -1.94 -7.85 -43.02
N THR A 66 -1.95 -6.60 -43.51
CA THR A 66 -3.15 -5.74 -43.51
C THR A 66 -4.11 -5.99 -44.67
N GLN A 67 -3.71 -6.77 -45.68
CA GLN A 67 -4.58 -7.11 -46.80
C GLN A 67 -4.99 -8.57 -46.73
N LYS A 68 -6.25 -8.84 -46.37
CA LYS A 68 -6.90 -10.08 -46.77
C LYS A 68 -6.94 -10.09 -48.30
N ARG A 69 -6.22 -11.03 -48.93
CA ARG A 69 -6.40 -11.44 -50.33
C ARG A 69 -6.35 -10.31 -51.38
N GLN A 70 -5.17 -9.78 -51.68
CA GLN A 70 -4.90 -9.29 -53.04
C GLN A 70 -3.91 -10.25 -53.72
N GLN A 71 -4.28 -10.76 -54.90
CA GLN A 71 -3.49 -11.73 -55.69
C GLN A 71 -2.07 -11.21 -55.99
N ASN A 72 -1.88 -9.88 -56.06
CA ASN A 72 -0.61 -9.24 -56.41
C ASN A 72 0.48 -9.34 -55.33
N ALA A 73 0.12 -9.49 -54.05
CA ALA A 73 1.11 -9.67 -52.98
C ALA A 73 1.68 -11.10 -52.96
N LEU A 74 0.86 -12.09 -53.33
CA LEU A 74 1.27 -13.49 -53.45
C LEU A 74 2.17 -13.72 -54.66
N THR A 75 1.97 -12.99 -55.76
CA THR A 75 2.80 -13.12 -56.96
C THR A 75 4.26 -12.70 -56.71
N ASP A 76 4.49 -11.60 -55.98
CA ASP A 76 5.84 -11.12 -55.68
C ASP A 76 6.59 -12.08 -54.74
N ILE A 77 5.91 -12.58 -53.70
CA ILE A 77 6.50 -13.56 -52.77
C ILE A 77 6.78 -14.88 -53.51
N ASN A 78 5.86 -15.34 -54.35
CA ASN A 78 6.07 -16.54 -55.18
C ASN A 78 7.27 -16.37 -56.12
N GLN A 79 7.44 -15.21 -56.77
CA GLN A 79 8.59 -14.94 -57.63
C GLN A 79 9.93 -14.99 -56.88
N ILE A 80 10.02 -14.39 -55.70
CA ILE A 80 11.25 -14.34 -54.88
C ILE A 80 11.67 -15.74 -54.41
N PHE A 81 10.71 -16.59 -54.03
CA PHE A 81 11.00 -17.90 -53.44
C PHE A 81 11.00 -19.07 -54.45
N ASN A 82 10.73 -18.82 -55.74
CA ASN A 82 10.70 -19.87 -56.77
C ASN A 82 12.00 -20.68 -56.84
N SER A 83 13.17 -20.04 -56.76
CA SER A 83 14.48 -20.70 -56.77
C SER A 83 14.75 -21.48 -55.47
N ALA A 84 14.34 -20.94 -54.33
CA ALA A 84 14.51 -21.61 -53.04
C ALA A 84 13.61 -22.86 -52.92
N ARG A 85 12.41 -22.82 -53.51
CA ARG A 85 11.46 -23.92 -53.55
C ARG A 85 11.98 -25.13 -54.34
N GLN A 86 12.75 -24.88 -55.39
CA GLN A 86 13.40 -25.94 -56.17
C GLN A 86 14.52 -26.64 -55.38
N GLY A 87 15.20 -25.92 -54.49
CA GLY A 87 16.31 -26.44 -53.68
C GLY A 87 15.89 -27.07 -52.35
N ASN A 88 14.81 -26.59 -51.71
CA ASN A 88 14.30 -27.16 -50.46
C ASN A 88 12.75 -27.13 -50.41
N PRO A 89 12.06 -28.28 -50.46
CA PRO A 89 10.59 -28.33 -50.42
C PRO A 89 9.97 -27.89 -49.09
N GLU A 90 10.71 -27.93 -47.98
CA GLU A 90 10.23 -27.52 -46.64
C GLU A 90 9.92 -26.02 -46.55
N VAL A 91 10.52 -25.20 -47.42
CA VAL A 91 10.29 -23.76 -47.50
C VAL A 91 8.83 -23.43 -47.85
N SER A 92 8.15 -24.33 -48.58
CA SER A 92 6.74 -24.15 -48.98
C SER A 92 5.79 -24.03 -47.78
N ALA A 93 6.06 -24.74 -46.68
CA ALA A 93 5.26 -24.70 -45.47
C ALA A 93 5.46 -23.41 -44.65
N LEU A 94 6.64 -22.79 -44.76
CA LEU A 94 7.05 -21.60 -43.99
C LEU A 94 6.68 -20.27 -44.69
N MET A 95 6.19 -20.33 -45.93
CA MET A 95 5.89 -19.16 -46.75
C MET A 95 4.69 -18.35 -46.24
N ASN A 96 3.70 -19.04 -45.67
CA ASN A 96 2.49 -18.41 -45.11
C ASN A 96 2.78 -17.53 -43.89
N SER A 97 3.94 -17.72 -43.24
CA SER A 97 4.41 -16.96 -42.07
C SER A 97 5.60 -16.06 -42.39
N TYR A 98 5.86 -15.78 -43.68
CA TYR A 98 6.96 -14.92 -44.09
C TYR A 98 6.86 -13.53 -43.46
N THR A 99 7.91 -13.16 -42.73
CA THR A 99 8.09 -11.84 -42.14
C THR A 99 9.52 -11.38 -42.38
N GLU A 100 9.70 -10.12 -42.76
CA GLU A 100 11.04 -9.58 -42.98
C GLU A 100 11.66 -9.22 -41.62
N ILE A 101 12.78 -9.87 -41.27
CA ILE A 101 13.51 -9.54 -40.04
C ILE A 101 14.42 -8.35 -40.32
N LEU A 102 14.17 -7.24 -39.62
CA LEU A 102 14.96 -6.02 -39.73
C LEU A 102 16.22 -6.13 -38.87
N ASN A 103 17.35 -6.42 -39.53
CA ASN A 103 18.66 -6.49 -38.89
C ASN A 103 19.26 -5.09 -38.64
N PRO A 104 20.13 -4.91 -37.62
CA PRO A 104 20.75 -3.61 -37.33
C PRO A 104 21.47 -2.96 -38.51
N VAL A 105 22.13 -3.74 -39.37
CA VAL A 105 22.81 -3.23 -40.59
C VAL A 105 21.79 -2.65 -41.56
N ARG A 106 20.68 -3.36 -41.80
CA ARG A 106 19.61 -2.89 -42.68
C ARG A 106 18.92 -1.65 -42.12
N VAL A 107 18.67 -1.61 -40.81
CA VAL A 107 18.07 -0.46 -40.14
C VAL A 107 19.00 0.76 -40.17
N LEU A 108 20.31 0.56 -40.07
CA LEU A 108 21.30 1.64 -40.19
C LEU A 108 21.23 2.29 -41.58
N GLU A 109 21.23 1.49 -42.65
CA GLU A 109 21.06 2.00 -44.03
C GLU A 109 19.74 2.78 -44.20
N LEU A 110 18.65 2.29 -43.58
CA LEU A 110 17.36 2.98 -43.62
C LEU A 110 17.41 4.31 -42.84
N PHE A 111 18.04 4.35 -41.68
CA PHE A 111 18.17 5.55 -40.85
C PHE A 111 19.07 6.61 -41.47
N GLU A 112 20.07 6.23 -42.26
CA GLU A 112 20.91 7.16 -43.03
C GLU A 112 20.15 7.83 -44.18
N ARG A 113 19.16 7.15 -44.76
CA ARG A 113 18.35 7.65 -45.87
C ARG A 113 17.16 8.52 -45.44
N ILE A 114 16.95 8.75 -44.14
CA ILE A 114 15.86 9.60 -43.66
C ILE A 114 16.13 11.07 -44.06
N PRO A 115 15.21 11.75 -44.75
CA PRO A 115 15.38 13.16 -45.12
C PRO A 115 15.44 14.08 -43.89
N LYS A 116 16.32 15.08 -43.94
CA LYS A 116 16.52 16.08 -42.86
C LYS A 116 15.24 16.84 -42.50
N GLU A 117 14.42 17.16 -43.51
CA GLU A 117 13.14 17.86 -43.34
C GLU A 117 12.13 17.12 -42.44
N ASP A 118 12.25 15.79 -42.36
CA ASP A 118 11.35 14.92 -41.60
C ASP A 118 11.86 14.63 -40.18
N LEU A 119 13.12 14.96 -39.84
CA LEU A 119 13.69 14.72 -38.50
C LEU A 119 12.92 15.42 -37.36
N PRO A 120 12.49 16.69 -37.50
CA PRO A 120 11.70 17.36 -36.45
C PRO A 120 10.37 16.64 -36.15
N LEU A 121 9.76 15.97 -37.14
CA LEU A 121 8.51 15.22 -36.96
C LEU A 121 8.71 13.98 -36.06
N LEU A 122 9.93 13.45 -36.01
CA LEU A 122 10.33 12.39 -35.07
C LEU A 122 10.71 12.95 -33.68
N LEU A 123 10.61 14.26 -33.49
CA LEU A 123 11.14 15.01 -32.33
C LEU A 123 12.65 14.88 -32.16
N ILE A 124 13.37 14.79 -33.27
CA ILE A 124 14.82 14.73 -33.28
C ILE A 124 15.33 16.07 -33.78
N ASP A 125 16.23 16.66 -33.01
CA ASP A 125 16.95 17.86 -33.39
C ASP A 125 18.24 17.44 -34.10
N GLU A 126 18.38 17.82 -35.37
CA GLU A 126 19.53 17.46 -36.21
C GLU A 126 20.85 17.99 -35.63
N SER A 127 20.81 19.11 -34.91
CA SER A 127 22.00 19.68 -34.28
C SER A 127 22.57 18.80 -33.16
N VAL A 128 21.73 17.93 -32.57
CA VAL A 128 22.10 17.13 -31.40
C VAL A 128 22.32 15.67 -31.77
N ILE A 129 21.43 15.06 -32.55
CA ILE A 129 21.51 13.63 -32.84
C ILE A 129 20.84 13.27 -34.17
N HIS A 130 21.39 12.30 -34.89
CA HIS A 130 20.77 11.72 -36.08
C HIS A 130 20.22 10.32 -35.76
N PRO A 131 19.11 9.85 -36.39
CA PRO A 131 18.56 8.52 -36.13
C PRO A 131 19.56 7.36 -36.25
N ARG A 132 20.54 7.48 -37.16
CA ARG A 132 21.62 6.49 -37.33
C ARG A 132 22.43 6.25 -36.06
N ASP A 133 22.56 7.28 -35.21
CA ASP A 133 23.36 7.25 -33.99
C ASP A 133 22.69 6.40 -32.88
N PHE A 134 21.41 6.02 -33.04
CA PHE A 134 20.76 5.05 -32.15
C PHE A 134 21.25 3.62 -32.35
N ILE A 135 21.85 3.30 -33.50
CA ILE A 135 22.47 2.01 -33.76
C ILE A 135 23.94 2.09 -33.34
N LEU A 136 24.31 1.30 -32.33
CA LEU A 136 25.65 1.30 -31.74
C LEU A 136 26.65 0.59 -32.69
N SER A 137 27.30 1.36 -33.56
CA SER A 137 28.45 0.90 -34.36
C SER A 137 29.77 0.99 -33.60
N ARG A 138 29.85 1.89 -32.61
CA ARG A 138 31.00 2.09 -31.72
C ARG A 138 30.53 2.16 -30.28
N MET A 139 31.28 1.54 -29.39
CA MET A 139 30.98 1.49 -27.96
C MET A 139 32.05 2.26 -27.17
N LEU A 140 31.61 3.19 -26.34
CA LEU A 140 32.52 3.95 -25.46
C LEU A 140 32.88 3.12 -24.24
N VAL A 141 34.17 3.11 -23.91
CA VAL A 141 34.69 2.46 -22.71
C VAL A 141 34.77 3.49 -21.58
N PRO A 142 34.12 3.27 -20.43
CA PRO A 142 34.18 4.20 -19.30
C PRO A 142 35.61 4.25 -18.71
N PRO A 143 36.06 5.42 -18.22
CA PRO A 143 37.33 5.55 -17.50
C PRO A 143 37.39 4.68 -16.24
N LEU A 144 38.60 4.41 -15.76
CA LEU A 144 38.86 3.53 -14.60
C LEU A 144 38.19 4.04 -13.31
N CYS A 145 37.98 5.34 -13.14
CA CYS A 145 37.29 5.89 -11.97
C CYS A 145 35.81 5.45 -11.87
N ILE A 146 35.18 5.04 -12.97
CA ILE A 146 33.80 4.51 -12.98
C ILE A 146 33.78 3.00 -12.67
N ARG A 147 34.90 2.32 -12.96
CA ARG A 147 35.10 0.88 -12.81
C ARG A 147 36.38 0.58 -12.02
N PRO A 148 36.42 0.96 -10.74
CA PRO A 148 37.61 0.80 -9.91
C PRO A 148 37.92 -0.67 -9.68
N THR A 149 39.20 -1.01 -9.60
CA THR A 149 39.66 -2.32 -9.15
C THR A 149 39.58 -2.38 -7.62
N VAL A 150 39.17 -3.53 -7.09
CA VAL A 150 39.06 -3.75 -5.65
C VAL A 150 40.12 -4.75 -5.24
N GLN A 151 41.04 -4.34 -4.36
CA GLN A 151 42.02 -5.27 -3.79
C GLN A 151 41.28 -6.28 -2.91
N SER A 152 41.58 -7.58 -3.08
CA SER A 152 41.02 -8.60 -2.20
C SER A 152 41.86 -8.74 -0.93
N ASP A 153 41.24 -8.63 0.24
CA ASP A 153 41.94 -8.77 1.52
C ASP A 153 42.45 -10.20 1.76
N PHE A 154 41.80 -11.22 1.17
CA PHE A 154 42.07 -12.64 1.44
C PHE A 154 42.98 -13.33 0.43
N ARG A 155 43.22 -12.75 -0.75
CA ARG A 155 44.07 -13.33 -1.79
C ARG A 155 44.93 -12.26 -2.43
N ALA A 156 46.18 -12.61 -2.76
CA ALA A 156 47.04 -11.75 -3.55
C ALA A 156 46.42 -11.56 -4.95
N GLY A 157 45.95 -10.35 -5.24
CA GLY A 157 45.32 -10.00 -6.52
C GLY A 157 44.32 -8.86 -6.39
N THR A 158 43.91 -8.32 -7.54
CA THR A 158 42.83 -7.33 -7.66
C THR A 158 41.62 -7.99 -8.31
N ASN A 159 40.44 -7.76 -7.73
CA ASN A 159 39.18 -8.09 -8.37
C ASN A 159 38.79 -6.96 -9.33
N GLU A 160 38.54 -7.34 -10.57
CA GLU A 160 38.05 -6.44 -11.61
C GLU A 160 36.56 -6.16 -11.45
N ASP A 161 36.15 -4.96 -11.87
CA ASP A 161 34.74 -4.58 -11.88
C ASP A 161 33.96 -5.38 -12.94
N ASP A 162 32.68 -5.61 -12.66
CA ASP A 162 31.72 -6.30 -13.53
C ASP A 162 31.68 -5.71 -14.96
N LEU A 163 31.83 -4.37 -15.06
CA LEU A 163 31.88 -3.67 -16.35
C LEU A 163 33.15 -4.00 -17.14
N THR A 164 34.30 -4.16 -16.47
CA THR A 164 35.56 -4.52 -17.12
C THR A 164 35.48 -5.93 -17.71
N ILE A 165 34.93 -6.87 -16.94
CA ILE A 165 34.74 -8.26 -17.39
C ILE A 165 33.85 -8.29 -18.64
N LYS A 166 32.72 -7.58 -18.63
CA LYS A 166 31.83 -7.53 -19.79
C LYS A 166 32.44 -6.89 -21.03
N LEU A 167 33.27 -5.87 -20.86
CA LEU A 167 33.99 -5.26 -21.99
C LEU A 167 34.99 -6.25 -22.61
N SER A 168 35.71 -7.04 -21.80
CA SER A 168 36.61 -8.07 -22.34
C SER A 168 35.86 -9.15 -23.12
N GLU A 169 34.69 -9.58 -22.64
CA GLU A 169 33.84 -10.55 -23.36
C GLU A 169 33.35 -9.98 -24.71
N ILE A 170 32.95 -8.71 -24.75
CA ILE A 170 32.51 -8.03 -25.99
C ILE A 170 33.67 -7.95 -27.00
N ILE A 171 34.88 -7.60 -26.56
CA ILE A 171 36.06 -7.55 -27.43
C ILE A 171 36.36 -8.94 -27.98
N PHE A 172 36.38 -9.95 -27.12
CA PHE A 172 36.63 -11.34 -27.52
C PHE A 172 35.63 -11.83 -28.59
N LEU A 173 34.33 -11.54 -28.42
CA LEU A 173 33.31 -11.91 -29.40
C LEU A 173 33.48 -11.20 -30.74
N ASN A 174 33.87 -9.94 -30.74
CA ASN A 174 34.16 -9.20 -31.98
C ASN A 174 35.31 -9.87 -32.76
N ASP A 175 36.40 -10.25 -32.08
CA ASP A 175 37.52 -10.93 -32.71
C ASP A 175 37.13 -12.31 -33.28
N VAL A 176 36.28 -13.03 -32.55
CA VAL A 176 35.76 -14.35 -32.98
C VAL A 176 34.90 -14.22 -34.24
N ILE A 177 33.99 -13.25 -34.29
CA ILE A 177 33.14 -13.00 -35.47
C ILE A 177 34.01 -12.63 -36.68
N GLN A 178 35.01 -11.76 -36.49
CA GLN A 178 35.92 -11.35 -37.56
C GLN A 178 36.73 -12.53 -38.12
N ARG A 179 37.26 -13.40 -37.25
CA ARG A 179 37.98 -14.62 -37.65
C ARG A 179 37.07 -15.62 -38.38
N ASN A 180 35.87 -15.87 -37.87
CA ASN A 180 34.94 -16.82 -38.50
C ASN A 180 34.44 -16.36 -39.87
N ARG A 181 34.34 -15.04 -40.08
CA ARG A 181 34.04 -14.46 -41.39
C ARG A 181 35.17 -14.73 -42.40
N LEU A 182 36.43 -14.59 -42.00
CA LEU A 182 37.59 -14.86 -42.87
C LEU A 182 37.73 -16.35 -43.21
N ASN A 183 37.44 -17.22 -42.25
CA ASN A 183 37.53 -18.67 -42.40
C ASN A 183 36.35 -19.29 -43.18
N GLY A 184 35.37 -18.50 -43.61
CA GLY A 184 34.22 -19.01 -44.39
C GLY A 184 33.28 -19.93 -43.62
N VAL A 185 33.08 -19.69 -42.31
CA VAL A 185 32.17 -20.48 -41.48
C VAL A 185 30.72 -20.31 -41.95
N LYS A 186 29.90 -21.36 -41.81
CA LYS A 186 28.46 -21.34 -42.13
C LYS A 186 27.73 -20.14 -41.50
N MET A 187 26.79 -19.57 -42.25
CA MET A 187 26.03 -18.37 -41.85
C MET A 187 25.30 -18.53 -40.52
N ASP A 188 24.74 -19.71 -40.22
CA ASP A 188 23.99 -19.94 -38.98
C ASP A 188 24.83 -19.66 -37.73
N LYS A 189 26.09 -20.11 -37.73
CA LYS A 189 27.03 -19.88 -36.62
C LYS A 189 27.40 -18.40 -36.49
N LEU A 190 27.54 -17.69 -37.62
CA LEU A 190 27.83 -16.25 -37.61
C LEU A 190 26.64 -15.46 -37.05
N VAL A 191 25.42 -15.82 -37.41
CA VAL A 191 24.20 -15.20 -36.89
C VAL A 191 24.05 -15.46 -35.39
N GLU A 192 24.31 -16.69 -34.93
CA GLU A 192 24.28 -17.04 -33.51
C GLU A 192 25.30 -16.24 -32.69
N GLN A 193 26.53 -16.10 -33.18
CA GLN A 193 27.56 -15.28 -32.53
C GLN A 193 27.19 -13.80 -32.51
N TRP A 194 26.55 -13.31 -33.58
CA TRP A 194 26.08 -11.94 -33.64
C TRP A 194 24.94 -11.69 -32.65
N ASP A 195 23.99 -12.62 -32.52
CA ASP A 195 22.94 -12.57 -31.49
C ASP A 195 23.56 -12.55 -30.08
N PHE A 196 24.63 -13.31 -29.85
CA PHE A 196 25.35 -13.31 -28.58
C PHE A 196 26.05 -11.98 -28.31
N LEU A 197 26.67 -11.34 -29.31
CA LEU A 197 27.26 -10.01 -29.20
C LEU A 197 26.19 -8.96 -28.83
N GLN A 198 25.03 -8.99 -29.48
CA GLN A 198 23.92 -8.10 -29.16
C GLN A 198 23.45 -8.28 -27.71
N LEU A 199 23.35 -9.51 -27.25
CA LEU A 199 23.00 -9.82 -25.87
C LEU A 199 24.03 -9.29 -24.88
N GLN A 200 25.34 -9.49 -25.10
CA GLN A 200 26.37 -8.99 -24.18
C GLN A 200 26.38 -7.46 -24.09
N CYS A 201 26.25 -6.76 -25.21
CA CYS A 201 26.12 -5.31 -25.24
C CYS A 201 24.85 -4.84 -24.49
N ALA A 202 23.73 -5.56 -24.65
CA ALA A 202 22.49 -5.22 -23.95
C ALA A 202 22.60 -5.46 -22.44
N LEU A 203 23.21 -6.57 -22.01
CA LEU A 203 23.45 -6.91 -20.60
C LEU A 203 24.42 -5.93 -19.93
N TYR A 204 25.40 -5.42 -20.67
CA TYR A 204 26.34 -4.39 -20.21
C TYR A 204 25.64 -3.08 -19.83
N ILE A 205 24.58 -2.70 -20.54
CA ILE A 205 23.77 -1.53 -20.22
C ILE A 205 22.74 -1.88 -19.14
N ASN A 206 22.04 -2.99 -19.30
CA ASN A 206 20.97 -3.44 -18.42
C ASN A 206 20.94 -4.97 -18.29
N SER A 207 21.29 -5.48 -17.12
CA SER A 207 21.37 -6.93 -16.86
C SER A 207 20.01 -7.57 -16.55
N SER A 208 18.96 -6.76 -16.34
CA SER A 208 17.62 -7.25 -16.00
C SER A 208 16.70 -7.36 -17.23
N LEU A 209 17.24 -7.78 -18.37
CA LEU A 209 16.46 -7.98 -19.59
C LEU A 209 15.64 -9.26 -19.48
N SER A 210 14.33 -9.15 -19.72
CA SER A 210 13.41 -10.30 -19.75
C SER A 210 13.43 -10.99 -21.11
N GLY A 211 13.28 -12.32 -21.12
CA GLY A 211 13.18 -13.11 -22.36
C GLY A 211 14.53 -13.56 -22.93
N ILE A 212 15.55 -13.69 -22.08
CA ILE A 212 16.84 -14.28 -22.47
C ILE A 212 16.67 -15.80 -22.58
N PRO A 213 17.00 -16.41 -23.73
CA PRO A 213 16.98 -17.86 -23.90
C PRO A 213 17.81 -18.58 -22.82
N ALA A 214 17.34 -19.72 -22.32
CA ALA A 214 17.98 -20.41 -21.19
C ALA A 214 19.47 -20.72 -21.43
N HIS A 215 19.86 -21.09 -22.66
CA HIS A 215 21.24 -21.37 -23.02
C HIS A 215 22.15 -20.13 -23.01
N MET A 216 21.59 -18.91 -23.06
CA MET A 216 22.33 -17.65 -23.03
C MET A 216 22.18 -16.88 -21.70
N GLN A 217 21.52 -17.45 -20.70
CA GLN A 217 21.33 -16.75 -19.43
C GLN A 217 22.65 -16.61 -18.66
N PRO A 218 22.94 -15.42 -18.09
CA PRO A 218 24.13 -15.24 -17.27
C PRO A 218 24.00 -16.05 -15.98
N LYS A 219 25.02 -16.87 -15.67
CA LYS A 219 25.05 -17.69 -14.44
C LYS A 219 25.12 -16.86 -13.15
N LYS A 220 25.73 -15.67 -13.22
CA LYS A 220 25.88 -14.74 -12.10
C LYS A 220 25.20 -13.42 -12.43
N TRP A 221 24.53 -12.84 -11.44
CA TRP A 221 23.99 -11.49 -11.56
C TRP A 221 25.11 -10.46 -11.69
N ILE A 222 24.98 -9.57 -12.69
CA ILE A 222 25.99 -8.56 -13.02
C ILE A 222 25.41 -7.16 -12.75
N ARG A 223 26.22 -6.28 -12.16
CA ARG A 223 25.84 -4.90 -11.89
C ARG A 223 26.20 -3.96 -13.04
N SER A 224 25.36 -3.95 -14.07
CA SER A 224 25.46 -3.01 -15.21
C SER A 224 25.01 -1.59 -14.88
N PHE A 225 25.15 -0.68 -15.85
CA PHE A 225 24.89 0.74 -15.65
C PHE A 225 23.50 1.06 -15.11
N ALA A 226 22.44 0.47 -15.69
CA ALA A 226 21.08 0.73 -15.23
C ALA A 226 20.87 0.33 -13.76
N GLN A 227 21.51 -0.76 -13.31
CA GLN A 227 21.46 -1.30 -11.95
C GLN A 227 22.25 -0.41 -10.98
N ARG A 228 23.30 0.27 -11.44
CA ARG A 228 24.04 1.27 -10.63
C ARG A 228 23.24 2.56 -10.45
N LEU A 229 22.40 2.92 -11.42
CA LEU A 229 21.61 4.14 -11.38
C LEU A 229 20.28 3.96 -10.61
N LYS A 230 19.60 2.83 -10.81
CA LYS A 230 18.27 2.55 -10.25
C LYS A 230 18.33 1.99 -8.82
N GLY A 231 17.20 2.08 -8.13
CA GLY A 231 17.00 1.45 -6.82
C GLY A 231 17.43 2.32 -5.63
N LYS A 232 17.26 1.78 -4.41
CA LYS A 232 17.60 2.48 -3.15
C LYS A 232 19.10 2.73 -3.02
N GLN A 233 19.91 1.74 -3.39
CA GLN A 233 21.38 1.82 -3.42
C GLN A 233 21.93 2.36 -4.77
N GLY A 234 21.04 2.88 -5.62
CA GLY A 234 21.42 3.49 -6.88
C GLY A 234 21.94 4.91 -6.68
N ARG A 235 22.68 5.44 -7.67
CA ARG A 235 23.32 6.76 -7.58
C ARG A 235 22.35 7.90 -7.30
N PHE A 236 21.17 7.91 -7.93
CA PHE A 236 20.19 8.99 -7.74
C PHE A 236 19.72 9.11 -6.29
N ARG A 237 19.41 7.98 -5.63
CA ARG A 237 18.89 8.01 -4.25
C ARG A 237 19.98 7.95 -3.19
N GLY A 238 20.99 7.10 -3.37
CA GLY A 238 21.99 6.79 -2.35
C GLY A 238 23.27 7.62 -2.40
N ASN A 239 23.49 8.40 -3.47
CA ASN A 239 24.68 9.26 -3.60
C ASN A 239 24.35 10.73 -3.90
N LEU A 240 23.27 11.00 -4.66
CA LEU A 240 22.88 12.36 -5.03
C LEU A 240 21.87 12.94 -4.04
N SER A 241 20.68 12.35 -3.90
CA SER A 241 19.66 12.86 -2.98
C SER A 241 20.00 12.64 -1.50
N GLY A 242 20.56 11.48 -1.18
CA GLY A 242 21.14 11.19 0.13
C GLY A 242 22.59 10.82 -0.03
N LYS A 243 23.45 11.29 0.88
CA LYS A 243 24.86 10.91 0.95
C LYS A 243 25.33 10.91 2.38
N ARG A 244 26.40 10.17 2.66
CA ARG A 244 27.11 10.32 3.93
C ARG A 244 27.82 11.66 3.94
N VAL A 245 27.81 12.31 5.10
CA VAL A 245 28.40 13.63 5.31
C VAL A 245 29.41 13.56 6.45
N ASP A 246 30.53 14.23 6.29
CA ASP A 246 31.54 14.39 7.32
C ASP A 246 31.06 15.39 8.39
N PHE A 247 31.85 15.56 9.46
CA PHE A 247 31.51 16.40 10.61
C PHE A 247 30.13 16.06 11.18
N SER A 248 29.91 14.77 11.36
CA SER A 248 28.74 14.21 12.00
C SER A 248 29.12 13.22 13.10
N ALA A 249 28.28 13.13 14.13
CA ALA A 249 28.44 12.23 15.25
C ALA A 249 27.11 11.55 15.57
N ARG A 250 27.17 10.36 16.16
CA ARG A 250 26.00 9.60 16.59
C ARG A 250 26.30 8.94 17.92
N THR A 251 25.46 9.18 18.92
CA THR A 251 25.57 8.57 20.24
C THR A 251 24.18 8.42 20.87
N VAL A 252 24.09 7.55 21.88
CA VAL A 252 22.88 7.36 22.70
C VAL A 252 22.49 8.68 23.39
N ILE A 253 21.19 8.92 23.50
CA ILE A 253 20.62 10.10 24.17
C ILE A 253 20.29 9.81 25.64
N SER A 254 20.32 10.86 26.47
CA SER A 254 19.97 10.80 27.89
C SER A 254 19.30 12.11 28.33
N PRO A 255 18.40 12.08 29.32
CA PRO A 255 17.72 13.27 29.80
C PRO A 255 18.66 14.19 30.60
N ASP A 256 18.46 15.51 30.49
CA ASP A 256 19.06 16.49 31.41
C ASP A 256 18.15 17.73 31.57
N PRO A 257 17.39 17.83 32.68
CA PRO A 257 16.43 18.91 32.91
C PRO A 257 17.10 20.24 33.28
N ASN A 258 18.42 20.23 33.57
CA ASN A 258 19.16 21.44 33.92
C ASN A 258 19.58 22.24 32.69
N LEU A 259 19.58 21.62 31.52
CA LEU A 259 19.87 22.27 30.26
C LEU A 259 18.69 23.13 29.81
N ARG A 260 19.00 24.21 29.10
CA ARG A 260 17.98 24.99 28.42
C ARG A 260 17.38 24.18 27.28
N ILE A 261 16.18 24.56 26.85
CA ILE A 261 15.53 23.90 25.71
C ILE A 261 16.24 24.16 24.37
N ASP A 262 17.14 25.15 24.29
CA ASP A 262 17.93 25.44 23.10
C ASP A 262 19.36 24.90 23.20
N GLU A 263 19.68 24.09 24.22
CA GLU A 263 21.00 23.49 24.43
C GLU A 263 20.98 21.97 24.24
N VAL A 264 22.08 21.44 23.71
CA VAL A 264 22.40 20.01 23.70
C VAL A 264 23.78 19.80 24.28
N ALA A 265 23.89 18.90 25.25
CA ALA A 265 25.15 18.53 25.82
C ALA A 265 25.87 17.53 24.92
N VAL A 266 27.10 17.88 24.56
CA VAL A 266 27.98 17.13 23.66
C VAL A 266 29.15 16.57 24.46
N PRO A 267 29.45 15.26 24.32
CA PRO A 267 30.62 14.64 24.94
C PRO A 267 31.94 15.33 24.58
N ILE A 268 32.86 15.49 25.53
CA ILE A 268 34.23 15.98 25.28
C ILE A 268 34.92 15.17 24.17
N HIS A 269 34.70 13.85 24.13
CA HIS A 269 35.27 12.97 23.11
C HIS A 269 34.80 13.35 21.69
N VAL A 270 33.53 13.71 21.53
CA VAL A 270 32.96 14.16 20.26
C VAL A 270 33.48 15.58 19.94
N ALA A 271 33.49 16.46 20.93
CA ALA A 271 33.91 17.86 20.76
C ALA A 271 35.37 18.03 20.32
N LYS A 272 36.28 17.14 20.76
CA LYS A 272 37.70 17.14 20.31
C LYS A 272 37.87 16.72 18.85
N ILE A 273 37.02 15.81 18.35
CA ILE A 273 37.10 15.30 16.98
C ILE A 273 36.40 16.26 16.02
N MET A 274 35.20 16.72 16.41
CA MET A 274 34.38 17.64 15.64
C MET A 274 35.01 19.03 15.69
N SER A 275 35.52 19.49 14.56
CA SER A 275 36.16 20.79 14.45
C SER A 275 35.35 21.78 13.63
N TYR A 276 35.52 23.06 13.95
CA TYR A 276 34.94 24.19 13.26
C TYR A 276 36.05 25.04 12.65
N PRO A 277 36.00 25.36 11.35
CA PRO A 277 37.02 26.18 10.68
C PRO A 277 36.79 27.65 11.00
N GLU A 278 37.48 28.15 12.01
CA GLU A 278 37.42 29.55 12.42
C GLU A 278 38.45 30.37 11.63
N ILE A 279 38.00 31.43 10.95
CA ILE A 279 38.89 32.35 10.23
C ILE A 279 39.50 33.34 11.22
N VAL A 280 40.83 33.42 11.23
CA VAL A 280 41.57 34.34 12.12
C VAL A 280 41.31 35.79 11.68
N ASN A 281 40.74 36.56 12.59
CA ASN A 281 40.44 37.98 12.44
C ASN A 281 41.05 38.79 13.60
N LYS A 282 40.87 40.11 13.56
CA LYS A 282 41.43 41.01 14.59
C LYS A 282 40.86 40.73 15.99
N THR A 283 39.61 40.28 16.09
CA THR A 283 38.91 40.09 17.36
C THR A 283 39.19 38.74 18.03
N ASN A 284 39.45 37.68 17.25
CA ASN A 284 39.58 36.31 17.75
C ASN A 284 41.04 35.82 17.80
N ILE A 285 42.02 36.58 17.29
CA ILE A 285 43.42 36.12 17.18
C ILE A 285 44.03 35.69 18.52
N GLU A 286 43.75 36.42 19.60
CA GLU A 286 44.26 36.09 20.94
C GLU A 286 43.64 34.78 21.46
N PHE A 287 42.33 34.63 21.27
CA PHE A 287 41.60 33.42 21.63
C PHE A 287 42.09 32.21 20.83
N ILE A 288 42.23 32.32 19.50
CA ILE A 288 42.72 31.24 18.65
C ILE A 288 44.16 30.87 18.98
N ARG A 289 45.03 31.84 19.28
CA ARG A 289 46.41 31.56 19.73
C ARG A 289 46.42 30.68 20.98
N GLN A 290 45.52 30.90 21.92
CA GLN A 290 45.39 30.07 23.10
C GLN A 290 44.96 28.64 22.74
N LEU A 291 43.97 28.47 21.85
CA LEU A 291 43.52 27.16 21.38
C LEU A 291 44.62 26.37 20.66
N VAL A 292 45.41 27.06 19.84
CA VAL A 292 46.56 26.47 19.13
C VAL A 292 47.66 26.02 20.10
N ARG A 293 47.92 26.79 21.16
CA ARG A 293 48.87 26.39 22.23
C ARG A 293 48.39 25.16 22.98
N ASN A 294 47.09 25.08 23.29
CA ASN A 294 46.48 23.91 23.93
C ASN A 294 46.62 22.66 23.04
N GLY A 295 46.45 22.81 21.73
CA GLY A 295 46.60 21.74 20.75
C GLY A 295 45.40 20.77 20.72
N PRO A 296 45.57 19.56 20.15
CA PRO A 296 44.44 18.65 19.88
C PRO A 296 43.98 17.84 21.10
N ASP A 297 44.84 17.64 22.11
CA ASP A 297 44.56 16.72 23.22
C ASP A 297 43.77 17.36 24.36
N ILE A 298 43.86 18.68 24.53
CA ILE A 298 43.21 19.43 25.62
C ILE A 298 42.03 20.20 25.03
N HIS A 299 40.84 20.06 25.64
CA HIS A 299 39.67 20.89 25.33
C HIS A 299 39.63 22.08 26.30
N PRO A 300 39.39 23.32 25.84
CA PRO A 300 39.23 23.73 24.44
C PRO A 300 40.57 23.87 23.70
N GLY A 301 40.66 23.34 22.48
CA GLY A 301 41.89 23.30 21.68
C GLY A 301 41.65 23.36 20.16
N ALA A 302 42.64 22.96 19.37
CA ALA A 302 42.55 22.95 17.91
C ALA A 302 43.34 21.79 17.27
N ASN A 303 42.87 21.31 16.13
CA ASN A 303 43.44 20.16 15.43
C ASN A 303 44.34 20.57 14.26
N PHE A 304 43.89 21.49 13.41
CA PHE A 304 44.60 21.85 12.18
C PHE A 304 44.71 23.37 12.00
N ILE A 305 45.77 23.79 11.31
CA ILE A 305 45.93 25.15 10.78
C ILE A 305 46.09 25.05 9.27
N LEU A 306 45.27 25.79 8.54
CA LEU A 306 45.29 25.90 7.10
C LEU A 306 45.67 27.33 6.70
N ASN A 307 46.71 27.44 5.88
CA ASN A 307 47.07 28.72 5.25
C ASN A 307 46.41 28.78 3.87
N PRO A 308 45.53 29.76 3.59
CA PRO A 308 44.76 29.82 2.35
C PRO A 308 45.64 29.93 1.09
N LYS A 309 46.89 30.39 1.21
CA LYS A 309 47.83 30.54 0.08
C LYS A 309 48.51 29.24 -0.35
N ASN A 310 48.71 28.30 0.57
CA ASN A 310 49.53 27.11 0.32
C ASN A 310 48.70 25.81 0.32
N ASP A 311 47.40 25.89 0.63
CA ASP A 311 46.43 24.78 0.76
C ASP A 311 46.90 23.58 1.60
N HIS A 312 47.98 23.76 2.37
CA HIS A 312 48.59 22.71 3.17
C HIS A 312 48.06 22.78 4.61
N LYS A 313 47.31 21.75 5.01
CA LYS A 313 46.84 21.57 6.38
C LYS A 313 47.98 21.08 7.28
N LYS A 314 48.36 21.90 8.25
CA LYS A 314 49.32 21.51 9.30
C LYS A 314 48.57 20.90 10.47
N PHE A 315 48.93 19.69 10.83
CA PHE A 315 48.35 19.00 11.98
C PHE A 315 49.08 19.38 13.28
N LEU A 316 48.35 19.92 14.26
CA LEU A 316 48.92 20.49 15.50
C LEU A 316 49.47 19.48 16.49
N LYS A 317 49.25 18.18 16.25
CA LYS A 317 49.88 17.11 17.04
C LYS A 317 51.40 17.07 16.88
N TYR A 318 51.90 17.55 15.74
CA TYR A 318 53.32 17.55 15.41
C TYR A 318 53.84 18.98 15.30
N GLY A 319 55.09 19.21 15.72
CA GLY A 319 55.76 20.51 15.65
C GLY A 319 55.50 21.45 16.83
N ASP A 320 56.20 22.59 16.85
CA ASP A 320 56.18 23.54 17.95
C ASP A 320 54.95 24.46 17.93
N ARG A 321 53.97 24.15 18.78
CA ARG A 321 52.70 24.88 18.90
C ARG A 321 52.87 26.37 19.25
N ASN A 322 53.87 26.71 20.08
CA ASN A 322 54.12 28.10 20.48
C ASN A 322 54.59 28.97 19.30
N ASP A 323 55.48 28.43 18.47
CA ASP A 323 55.96 29.10 17.27
C ASP A 323 54.85 29.23 16.22
N MET A 324 54.04 28.17 16.04
CA MET A 324 52.88 28.22 15.15
C MET A 324 51.86 29.26 15.58
N ALA A 325 51.55 29.37 16.87
CA ALA A 325 50.65 30.39 17.40
C ALA A 325 51.19 31.81 17.19
N ALA A 326 52.50 32.02 17.34
CA ALA A 326 53.14 33.32 17.10
C ALA A 326 53.07 33.73 15.61
N LYS A 327 53.22 32.75 14.71
CA LYS A 327 53.21 32.95 13.25
C LYS A 327 51.83 33.05 12.60
N LEU A 328 50.74 32.91 13.38
CA LEU A 328 49.36 33.08 12.88
C LEU A 328 49.13 34.48 12.31
N ARG A 329 48.51 34.54 11.14
CA ARG A 329 48.18 35.77 10.41
C ARG A 329 46.67 35.91 10.25
N PHE A 330 46.23 37.13 9.96
CA PHE A 330 44.84 37.36 9.59
C PHE A 330 44.51 36.66 8.27
N GLY A 331 43.38 35.96 8.24
CA GLY A 331 42.94 35.14 7.10
C GLY A 331 43.42 33.69 7.14
N ASP A 332 44.29 33.29 8.06
CA ASP A 332 44.56 31.87 8.31
C ASP A 332 43.30 31.20 8.87
N ILE A 333 43.11 29.91 8.59
CA ILE A 333 41.95 29.13 9.06
C ILE A 333 42.44 28.14 10.11
N VAL A 334 41.84 28.17 11.29
CA VAL A 334 42.14 27.23 12.37
C VAL A 334 40.93 26.35 12.62
N GLU A 335 41.10 25.04 12.46
CA GLU A 335 40.10 24.04 12.78
C GLU A 335 40.12 23.78 14.29
N ARG A 336 39.42 24.65 15.04
CA ARG A 336 39.27 24.55 16.49
C ARG A 336 38.29 23.44 16.86
N HIS A 337 38.41 22.91 18.08
CA HIS A 337 37.39 22.01 18.64
C HIS A 337 36.04 22.71 18.75
N MET A 338 34.98 21.90 18.83
CA MET A 338 33.66 22.40 19.21
C MET A 338 33.70 22.96 20.64
N ILE A 339 33.16 24.15 20.83
CA ILE A 339 33.09 24.84 22.13
C ILE A 339 31.64 25.14 22.51
N ASP A 340 31.45 25.57 23.76
CA ASP A 340 30.14 25.98 24.25
C ASP A 340 29.58 27.14 23.43
N GLY A 341 28.33 27.02 23.00
CA GLY A 341 27.64 28.01 22.18
C GLY A 341 27.77 27.83 20.67
N ASP A 342 28.51 26.82 20.20
CA ASP A 342 28.50 26.46 18.77
C ASP A 342 27.11 25.94 18.36
N VAL A 343 26.66 26.32 17.16
CA VAL A 343 25.36 25.89 16.62
C VAL A 343 25.52 24.53 15.98
N VAL A 344 24.71 23.56 16.40
CA VAL A 344 24.73 22.19 15.89
C VAL A 344 23.33 21.76 15.45
N LEU A 345 23.25 21.00 14.36
CA LEU A 345 22.01 20.38 13.91
C LEU A 345 21.86 19.03 14.60
N PHE A 346 20.71 18.79 15.20
CA PHE A 346 20.39 17.57 15.92
C PHE A 346 19.17 16.91 15.28
N ASN A 347 19.28 15.62 14.97
CA ASN A 347 18.30 14.90 14.17
C ASN A 347 18.03 13.49 14.73
N ARG A 348 16.75 13.09 14.77
CA ARG A 348 16.36 11.69 15.01
C ARG A 348 15.97 11.01 13.69
N GLN A 349 16.45 9.79 13.50
CA GLN A 349 16.08 8.95 12.36
C GLN A 349 15.12 7.85 12.84
N PRO A 350 13.97 7.61 12.17
CA PRO A 350 13.45 8.24 10.96
C PRO A 350 12.86 9.64 11.19
N SER A 351 13.05 10.55 10.22
CA SER A 351 12.49 11.90 10.25
C SER A 351 11.11 11.91 9.57
N LEU A 352 10.04 12.19 10.33
CA LEU A 352 8.67 12.19 9.82
C LEU A 352 8.18 13.59 9.42
N HIS A 353 8.70 14.62 10.07
CA HIS A 353 8.29 16.01 9.86
C HIS A 353 9.48 16.96 9.99
N ARG A 354 9.32 18.23 9.58
CA ARG A 354 10.38 19.24 9.59
C ARG A 354 11.12 19.34 10.93
N LEU A 355 10.37 19.28 12.04
CA LEU A 355 10.89 19.44 13.40
C LEU A 355 11.69 18.24 13.92
N SER A 356 11.82 17.16 13.15
CA SER A 356 12.67 16.02 13.50
C SER A 356 14.16 16.36 13.37
N ILE A 357 14.49 17.50 12.75
CA ILE A 357 15.82 18.11 12.73
C ILE A 357 15.71 19.56 13.20
N MET A 358 16.50 19.95 14.20
CA MET A 358 16.52 21.30 14.76
C MET A 358 17.95 21.73 15.09
N ALA A 359 18.18 23.04 15.17
CA ALA A 359 19.44 23.62 15.59
C ALA A 359 19.42 23.91 17.09
N LEU A 360 20.44 23.43 17.80
CA LEU A 360 20.68 23.67 19.22
C LEU A 360 22.08 24.23 19.43
N PHE A 361 22.32 24.81 20.60
CA PHE A 361 23.65 25.20 21.04
C PHE A 361 24.35 24.03 21.72
N ALA A 362 25.57 23.74 21.29
CA ALA A 362 26.41 22.75 21.92
C ALA A 362 26.85 23.22 23.31
N LYS A 363 26.88 22.30 24.25
CA LYS A 363 27.46 22.48 25.59
C LYS A 363 28.32 21.27 25.93
N VAL A 364 29.61 21.48 26.12
CA VAL A 364 30.55 20.37 26.24
C VAL A 364 30.49 19.81 27.66
N MET A 365 30.28 18.49 27.77
CA MET A 365 30.14 17.77 29.03
C MET A 365 31.06 16.52 29.06
N PRO A 366 31.52 16.09 30.25
CA PRO A 366 32.51 15.01 30.37
C PRO A 366 31.97 13.62 30.01
N HIS A 367 30.65 13.43 30.02
CA HIS A 367 30.02 12.15 29.73
C HIS A 367 30.05 11.79 28.23
N ARG A 368 29.56 10.59 27.88
CA ARG A 368 29.63 10.04 26.51
C ARG A 368 28.32 10.07 25.72
N THR A 369 27.21 10.40 26.37
CA THR A 369 25.88 10.47 25.76
C THR A 369 25.53 11.89 25.37
N PHE A 370 24.67 12.04 24.36
CA PHE A 370 24.02 13.33 24.11
C PHE A 370 22.97 13.57 25.20
N ARG A 371 22.88 14.81 25.67
CA ARG A 371 21.89 15.20 26.68
C ARG A 371 21.12 16.42 26.23
N PHE A 372 19.81 16.42 26.43
CA PHE A 372 18.98 17.58 26.14
C PHE A 372 17.75 17.57 27.04
N ASN A 373 17.08 18.72 27.10
CA ASN A 373 15.90 18.89 27.93
C ASN A 373 14.72 18.07 27.39
N GLU A 374 14.02 17.39 28.29
CA GLU A 374 12.91 16.49 28.03
C GLU A 374 11.72 17.20 27.36
N CYS A 375 11.61 18.52 27.50
CA CYS A 375 10.58 19.31 26.80
C CYS A 375 10.67 19.19 25.26
N ILE A 376 11.86 18.89 24.73
CA ILE A 376 12.13 18.77 23.29
C ILE A 376 11.96 17.33 22.79
N CYS A 377 11.68 16.36 23.66
CA CYS A 377 11.49 14.97 23.24
C CYS A 377 10.28 14.79 22.30
N SER A 378 9.24 15.62 22.45
CA SER A 378 8.01 15.51 21.65
C SER A 378 8.25 15.69 20.14
N PRO A 379 8.95 16.75 19.66
CA PRO A 379 9.36 16.86 18.26
C PRO A 379 10.18 15.70 17.72
N PHE A 380 11.09 15.15 18.53
CA PHE A 380 11.88 14.00 18.10
C PHE A 380 11.12 12.68 18.24
N ASN A 381 10.02 12.66 18.98
CA ASN A 381 9.31 11.45 19.39
C ASN A 381 10.22 10.45 20.14
N ALA A 382 11.16 10.97 20.94
CA ALA A 382 12.18 10.20 21.66
C ALA A 382 11.75 9.92 23.12
N ASP A 383 12.18 8.78 23.67
CA ASP A 383 11.77 8.28 25.00
C ASP A 383 12.91 7.72 25.87
N PHE A 384 14.18 7.94 25.49
CA PHE A 384 15.38 7.60 26.27
C PHE A 384 15.51 6.11 26.66
N ASP A 385 15.05 5.19 25.81
CA ASP A 385 15.08 3.74 26.01
C ASP A 385 16.37 3.04 25.49
N GLY A 386 17.35 3.83 25.04
CA GLY A 386 18.52 3.36 24.29
C GLY A 386 18.62 3.97 22.89
N ASP A 387 17.66 4.83 22.53
CA ASP A 387 17.66 5.62 21.31
C ASP A 387 19.00 6.36 21.04
N GLU A 388 19.37 6.41 19.77
CA GLU A 388 20.53 7.15 19.27
C GLU A 388 20.10 8.27 18.34
N MET A 389 20.76 9.42 18.44
CA MET A 389 20.50 10.57 17.56
C MET A 389 21.77 11.04 16.87
N ASN A 390 21.59 11.68 15.72
CA ASN A 390 22.67 12.22 14.91
C ASN A 390 22.86 13.71 15.21
N LEU A 391 24.12 14.13 15.25
CA LEU A 391 24.54 15.52 15.38
C LEU A 391 25.40 15.89 14.17
N HIS A 392 25.15 17.06 13.59
CA HIS A 392 25.92 17.61 12.47
C HIS A 392 26.40 19.01 12.83
N LEU A 393 27.67 19.33 12.57
CA LEU A 393 28.25 20.65 12.81
C LEU A 393 28.37 21.42 11.48
N PRO A 394 27.56 22.47 11.25
CA PRO A 394 27.72 23.35 10.10
C PRO A 394 29.13 23.93 10.03
N GLN A 395 29.74 23.93 8.83
CA GLN A 395 31.14 24.32 8.63
C GLN A 395 31.33 25.75 8.09
N THR A 396 30.25 26.41 7.67
CA THR A 396 30.28 27.78 7.12
C THR A 396 29.44 28.72 7.98
N GLU A 397 29.84 29.99 8.09
CA GLU A 397 29.11 31.00 8.86
C GLU A 397 27.68 31.22 8.31
N GLU A 398 27.51 31.18 6.99
CA GLU A 398 26.19 31.30 6.35
C GLU A 398 25.25 30.16 6.79
N ALA A 399 25.71 28.91 6.74
CA ALA A 399 24.91 27.77 7.17
C ALA A 399 24.66 27.79 8.69
N LYS A 400 25.62 28.27 9.48
CA LYS A 400 25.50 28.43 10.93
C LYS A 400 24.42 29.47 11.28
N ALA A 401 24.39 30.59 10.56
CA ALA A 401 23.37 31.62 10.71
C ALA A 401 21.98 31.15 10.27
N GLU A 402 21.87 30.49 9.11
CA GLU A 402 20.60 29.94 8.64
C GLU A 402 20.03 28.89 9.61
N ALA A 403 20.88 27.97 10.07
CA ALA A 403 20.49 26.96 11.06
C ALA A 403 19.98 27.62 12.34
N LEU A 404 20.69 28.62 12.86
CA LEU A 404 20.30 29.29 14.10
C LEU A 404 18.97 30.04 13.97
N VAL A 405 18.78 30.80 12.89
CA VAL A 405 17.62 31.67 12.71
C VAL A 405 16.37 30.89 12.29
N LEU A 406 16.50 29.98 11.32
CA LEU A 406 15.34 29.27 10.75
C LEU A 406 15.06 27.93 11.44
N MET A 407 16.11 27.21 11.82
CA MET A 407 16.00 25.86 12.40
C MET A 407 16.16 25.85 13.92
N GLY A 408 16.40 27.01 14.55
CA GLY A 408 16.55 27.12 16.00
C GLY A 408 15.33 26.63 16.75
N THR A 409 15.54 25.97 17.90
CA THR A 409 14.47 25.43 18.73
C THR A 409 13.47 26.49 19.21
N LYS A 410 13.95 27.71 19.51
CA LYS A 410 13.11 28.84 19.97
C LYS A 410 12.11 29.32 18.92
N SER A 411 12.50 29.32 17.66
CA SER A 411 11.65 29.74 16.53
C SER A 411 10.76 28.61 16.03
N ASN A 412 11.00 27.37 16.51
CA ASN A 412 10.29 26.16 16.12
C ASN A 412 9.52 25.52 17.30
N LEU A 413 9.05 26.33 18.25
CA LEU A 413 8.22 25.87 19.37
C LEU A 413 6.83 25.37 18.95
N VAL A 414 6.34 25.85 17.80
CA VAL A 414 5.03 25.51 17.24
C VAL A 414 5.15 24.60 16.02
N THR A 415 4.18 23.71 15.83
CA THR A 415 4.12 22.87 14.64
C THR A 415 3.52 23.63 13.44
N PRO A 416 4.08 23.49 12.23
CA PRO A 416 3.54 24.14 11.04
C PRO A 416 2.17 23.59 10.60
N ARG A 417 1.75 22.42 11.10
CA ARG A 417 0.48 21.77 10.69
C ARG A 417 -0.76 22.51 11.18
N ASN A 418 -0.80 22.85 12.46
CA ASN A 418 -1.99 23.42 13.12
C ASN A 418 -1.67 24.67 13.98
N GLY A 419 -0.39 25.06 14.07
CA GLY A 419 0.06 26.21 14.87
C GLY A 419 -0.03 25.97 16.38
N GLU A 420 -0.11 24.71 16.83
CA GLU A 420 -0.08 24.37 18.26
C GLU A 420 1.36 24.21 18.76
N MET A 421 1.55 24.33 20.08
CA MET A 421 2.85 24.07 20.72
C MET A 421 3.21 22.60 20.64
N ILE A 422 4.36 22.27 20.07
CA ILE A 422 4.88 20.89 20.04
C ILE A 422 5.92 20.65 21.14
N ILE A 423 6.77 21.63 21.41
CA ILE A 423 7.70 21.63 22.54
C ILE A 423 6.93 22.04 23.79
N ARG A 424 6.93 21.17 24.80
CA ARG A 424 6.05 21.31 25.96
C ARG A 424 6.59 20.58 27.16
N SER A 425 6.07 20.90 28.34
CA SER A 425 6.34 20.13 29.55
C SER A 425 5.85 18.69 29.40
N THR A 426 6.74 17.75 29.74
CA THR A 426 6.50 16.31 29.69
C THR A 426 6.09 15.78 31.08
N GLN A 427 5.85 14.47 31.15
CA GLN A 427 5.20 13.71 32.24
C GLN A 427 5.48 14.27 33.65
N ASP A 428 6.72 14.20 34.12
CA ASP A 428 7.07 14.58 35.50
C ASP A 428 6.98 16.08 35.76
N PHE A 429 7.28 16.91 34.76
CA PHE A 429 7.13 18.36 34.88
C PHE A 429 5.66 18.76 35.06
N LEU A 430 4.75 18.07 34.36
CA LEU A 430 3.30 18.28 34.52
C LEU A 430 2.83 17.84 35.90
N THR A 431 3.25 16.67 36.37
CA THR A 431 2.89 16.15 37.70
C THR A 431 3.43 17.06 38.80
N GLY A 432 4.70 17.48 38.71
CA GLY A 432 5.30 18.42 39.64
C GLY A 432 4.59 19.77 39.66
N ALA A 433 4.23 20.32 38.51
CA ALA A 433 3.48 21.57 38.41
C ALA A 433 2.06 21.45 39.00
N TYR A 434 1.37 20.34 38.74
CA TYR A 434 0.05 20.08 39.30
C TYR A 434 0.11 19.98 40.83
N LEU A 435 1.01 19.15 41.37
CA LEU A 435 1.19 18.98 42.80
C LEU A 435 1.70 20.25 43.50
N LEU A 436 2.41 21.13 42.79
CA LEU A 436 2.82 22.42 43.33
C LEU A 436 1.64 23.38 43.44
N THR A 437 0.73 23.36 42.47
CA THR A 437 -0.34 24.37 42.34
C THR A 437 -1.67 23.98 42.99
N GLN A 438 -1.72 22.83 43.68
CA GLN A 438 -2.84 22.43 44.52
C GLN A 438 -3.16 23.48 45.60
N ARG A 439 -4.45 23.59 45.99
CA ARG A 439 -4.93 24.58 46.97
C ARG A 439 -4.30 24.38 48.35
N ASP A 440 -4.01 23.14 48.71
CA ASP A 440 -3.63 22.75 50.08
C ASP A 440 -2.12 22.89 50.34
N VAL A 441 -1.36 23.31 49.32
CA VAL A 441 0.10 23.36 49.37
C VAL A 441 0.59 24.75 49.75
N PHE A 442 1.15 24.83 50.95
CA PHE A 442 1.71 26.04 51.54
C PHE A 442 3.17 25.85 51.92
N PHE A 443 3.96 26.92 51.74
CA PHE A 443 5.39 26.94 52.03
C PHE A 443 5.73 28.08 52.98
N ASP A 444 6.70 27.84 53.86
CA ASP A 444 7.33 28.88 54.65
C ASP A 444 8.35 29.67 53.80
N ARG A 445 8.80 30.81 54.33
CA ARG A 445 9.77 31.67 53.63
C ARG A 445 11.04 30.91 53.27
N SER A 446 11.54 30.05 54.15
CA SER A 446 12.79 29.31 53.96
C SER A 446 12.67 28.35 52.78
N LYS A 447 11.58 27.57 52.70
CA LYS A 447 11.37 26.64 51.59
C LYS A 447 11.13 27.36 50.28
N VAL A 448 10.39 28.47 50.29
CA VAL A 448 10.20 29.32 49.09
C VAL A 448 11.53 29.80 48.55
N CYS A 449 12.38 30.40 49.39
CA CYS A 449 13.71 30.85 48.97
C CYS A 449 14.56 29.71 48.42
N GLN A 450 14.52 28.53 49.04
CA GLN A 450 15.23 27.34 48.55
C GLN A 450 14.75 26.93 47.15
N LEU A 451 13.44 26.89 46.90
CA LEU A 451 12.87 26.54 45.59
C LEU A 451 13.21 27.59 44.52
N LEU A 452 13.27 28.87 44.88
CA LEU A 452 13.59 29.95 43.95
C LEU A 452 15.04 29.90 43.45
N VAL A 453 15.99 29.44 44.26
CA VAL A 453 17.39 29.28 43.83
C VAL A 453 17.52 28.33 42.63
N TRP A 454 16.67 27.31 42.55
CA TRP A 454 16.68 26.34 41.43
C TRP A 454 16.11 26.89 40.13
N ILE A 455 15.28 27.94 40.21
CA ILE A 455 14.77 28.66 39.03
C ILE A 455 15.90 29.48 38.39
N LEU A 456 16.80 30.04 39.19
CA LEU A 456 17.86 30.94 38.72
C LEU A 456 18.86 30.20 37.82
N THR A 457 18.95 30.60 36.56
CA THR A 457 20.04 30.19 35.65
C THR A 457 21.25 31.12 35.81
N ASN A 458 22.42 30.73 35.29
CA ASN A 458 23.64 31.57 35.37
C ASN A 458 23.47 33.00 34.83
N LYS A 459 22.48 33.24 33.96
CA LYS A 459 22.12 34.60 33.46
C LYS A 459 21.13 35.32 34.39
N ASP A 460 20.22 34.57 35.02
CA ASP A 460 19.22 35.11 35.96
C ASP A 460 19.80 35.34 37.37
N GLY A 461 20.93 34.71 37.72
CA GLY A 461 21.55 34.84 39.05
C GLY A 461 21.98 36.27 39.43
N LEU A 462 22.00 37.19 38.45
CA LEU A 462 22.24 38.62 38.63
C LEU A 462 20.94 39.44 38.75
N GLU A 463 19.78 38.86 38.46
CA GLU A 463 18.50 39.54 38.56
C GLU A 463 18.03 39.58 40.01
N LYS A 464 17.54 40.74 40.45
CA LYS A 464 16.77 40.85 41.69
C LYS A 464 15.56 39.92 41.62
N ILE A 465 15.02 39.46 42.74
CA ILE A 465 13.75 38.74 42.76
C ILE A 465 12.79 39.50 43.67
N ASP A 466 11.62 39.86 43.13
CA ASP A 466 10.56 40.50 43.90
C ASP A 466 9.64 39.44 44.51
N LEU A 467 9.95 38.99 45.73
CA LEU A 467 9.11 38.03 46.44
C LEU A 467 7.72 38.64 46.75
N PRO A 468 6.60 38.01 46.35
CA PRO A 468 5.27 38.52 46.63
C PRO A 468 4.96 38.46 48.14
N PRO A 469 4.00 39.26 48.63
CA PRO A 469 3.52 39.12 50.00
C PRO A 469 2.94 37.71 50.24
N PRO A 470 3.08 37.13 51.44
CA PRO A 470 2.55 35.81 51.76
C PRO A 470 1.02 35.80 51.62
N THR A 471 0.47 34.65 51.22
CA THR A 471 -0.99 34.46 51.09
C THR A 471 -1.65 34.51 52.46
N ILE A 472 -1.04 33.88 53.45
CA ILE A 472 -1.51 33.86 54.84
C ILE A 472 -0.50 34.65 55.68
N LEU A 473 -0.99 35.65 56.41
CA LEU A 473 -0.16 36.51 57.28
C LEU A 473 -0.19 36.05 58.75
N LYS A 474 -1.36 35.61 59.23
CA LYS A 474 -1.60 35.06 60.57
C LYS A 474 -2.33 33.72 60.43
N PRO A 475 -2.02 32.69 61.24
CA PRO A 475 -1.10 32.69 62.39
C PRO A 475 0.39 32.67 62.02
N CYS A 476 0.76 32.18 60.85
CA CYS A 476 2.13 32.17 60.33
C CYS A 476 2.18 32.67 58.87
N GLN A 477 3.35 33.13 58.45
CA GLN A 477 3.57 33.61 57.07
C GLN A 477 3.74 32.43 56.12
N LEU A 478 2.73 32.20 55.28
CA LEU A 478 2.73 31.10 54.30
C LEU A 478 2.45 31.60 52.89
N TRP A 479 3.20 31.07 51.94
CA TRP A 479 3.03 31.27 50.50
C TRP A 479 2.35 30.06 49.89
N SER A 480 1.38 30.29 49.01
CA SER A 480 0.78 29.21 48.24
C SER A 480 1.70 28.79 47.09
N GLY A 481 1.63 27.52 46.67
CA GLY A 481 2.41 27.08 45.51
C GLY A 481 2.03 27.76 44.19
N LYS A 482 0.81 28.32 44.09
CA LYS A 482 0.42 29.21 42.98
C LYS A 482 1.28 30.48 42.91
N GLN A 483 1.68 31.05 44.05
CA GLN A 483 2.58 32.22 44.07
C GLN A 483 3.99 31.89 43.56
N LEU A 484 4.49 30.67 43.82
CA LEU A 484 5.75 30.20 43.25
C LEU A 484 5.66 30.05 41.73
N PHE A 485 4.55 29.53 41.21
CA PHE A 485 4.33 29.45 39.76
C PHE A 485 4.34 30.83 39.09
N ASN A 486 3.85 31.87 39.76
CA ASN A 486 3.90 33.25 39.24
C ASN A 486 5.34 33.72 38.99
N LEU A 487 6.26 33.33 39.87
CA LEU A 487 7.68 33.69 39.76
C LEU A 487 8.39 32.99 38.60
N ILE A 488 7.86 31.85 38.13
CA ILE A 488 8.33 31.18 36.90
C ILE A 488 8.02 32.05 35.68
N LEU A 489 6.80 32.61 35.64
CA LEU A 489 6.35 33.50 34.56
C LEU A 489 7.02 34.87 34.64
N ARG A 490 7.19 35.40 35.84
CA ARG A 490 7.64 36.76 36.09
C ARG A 490 8.44 36.87 37.39
N LEU A 491 9.76 37.01 37.31
CA LEU A 491 10.64 37.16 38.48
C LEU A 491 10.55 38.55 39.14
N ASN A 492 10.40 39.60 38.33
CA ASN A 492 10.46 40.99 38.76
C ASN A 492 9.29 41.80 38.27
N ASN A 493 8.90 42.81 39.05
CA ASN A 493 7.92 43.79 38.59
C ASN A 493 8.46 44.65 37.42
N SER A 494 9.78 44.70 37.22
CA SER A 494 10.40 45.38 36.08
C SER A 494 10.28 44.60 34.76
N SER A 495 10.08 43.27 34.80
CA SER A 495 9.98 42.52 33.55
C SER A 495 8.64 42.79 32.85
N LYS A 496 8.69 42.85 31.52
CA LYS A 496 7.54 43.19 30.66
C LYS A 496 6.66 41.98 30.33
N ASP A 497 7.00 40.81 30.87
CA ASP A 497 6.32 39.54 30.59
C ASP A 497 4.99 39.45 31.35
N ILE A 498 3.95 40.04 30.75
CA ILE A 498 2.60 40.13 31.31
C ILE A 498 1.66 39.31 30.43
N ILE A 499 1.13 38.22 30.98
CA ILE A 499 0.14 37.38 30.30
C ILE A 499 -1.18 37.33 31.05
N ASN A 500 -2.27 37.16 30.29
CA ASN A 500 -3.61 36.95 30.79
C ASN A 500 -4.22 35.72 30.11
N LEU A 501 -4.77 34.80 30.90
CA LEU A 501 -5.39 33.56 30.41
C LEU A 501 -6.61 33.23 31.26
N ARG A 502 -7.71 32.85 30.60
CA ARG A 502 -8.90 32.28 31.24
C ARG A 502 -9.27 31.02 30.47
N THR A 503 -9.17 29.85 31.11
CA THR A 503 -9.40 28.57 30.44
C THR A 503 -9.93 27.49 31.37
N LYS A 504 -10.59 26.49 30.79
CA LYS A 504 -11.06 25.30 31.48
C LYS A 504 -9.92 24.30 31.58
N GLY A 505 -9.63 23.84 32.80
CA GLY A 505 -8.77 22.70 33.05
C GLY A 505 -9.48 21.37 32.76
N LYS A 506 -8.74 20.28 32.79
CA LYS A 506 -9.25 18.92 32.60
C LYS A 506 -10.14 18.45 33.74
N ALA A 507 -9.84 18.87 34.97
CA ALA A 507 -10.61 18.53 36.16
C ALA A 507 -11.88 19.39 36.33
N TYR A 508 -12.21 20.23 35.35
CA TYR A 508 -13.38 21.12 35.42
C TYR A 508 -14.68 20.32 35.46
N CYS A 509 -15.50 20.53 36.49
CA CYS A 509 -16.76 19.82 36.68
C CYS A 509 -17.92 20.29 35.78
N GLY A 510 -17.66 21.18 34.82
CA GLY A 510 -18.66 21.72 33.89
C GLY A 510 -19.46 22.90 34.43
N LYS A 511 -19.53 23.08 35.76
CA LYS A 511 -20.34 24.10 36.44
C LYS A 511 -19.47 24.99 37.35
N GLY A 512 -19.94 26.22 37.60
CA GLY A 512 -19.36 27.14 38.58
C GLY A 512 -18.19 27.99 38.10
N GLU A 513 -17.62 27.74 36.92
CA GLU A 513 -16.42 28.41 36.39
C GLU A 513 -15.36 28.63 37.48
N ASP A 514 -15.21 29.86 37.96
CA ASP A 514 -14.26 30.31 38.98
C ASP A 514 -14.45 29.60 40.34
N LEU A 515 -15.68 29.17 40.66
CA LEU A 515 -16.05 28.48 41.89
C LEU A 515 -16.15 26.95 41.73
N CYS A 516 -15.45 26.39 40.74
CA CYS A 516 -15.37 24.95 40.55
C CYS A 516 -14.86 24.25 41.82
N VAL A 517 -15.59 23.21 42.25
CA VAL A 517 -15.27 22.39 43.44
C VAL A 517 -13.86 21.80 43.33
N ASN A 518 -13.48 21.34 42.14
CA ASN A 518 -12.21 20.63 41.90
C ASN A 518 -11.02 21.57 41.62
N ASP A 519 -11.18 22.89 41.76
CA ASP A 519 -10.18 23.87 41.28
C ASP A 519 -9.82 23.67 39.80
N GLY A 520 -10.82 23.34 38.99
CA GLY A 520 -10.65 22.95 37.59
C GLY A 520 -10.67 24.10 36.59
N PHE A 521 -10.87 25.36 37.01
CA PHE A 521 -10.92 26.51 36.11
C PHE A 521 -9.74 27.43 36.38
N ILE A 522 -8.99 27.77 35.32
CA ILE A 522 -7.68 28.40 35.44
C ILE A 522 -7.77 29.86 34.98
N ILE A 523 -7.38 30.76 35.89
CA ILE A 523 -7.30 32.20 35.62
C ILE A 523 -5.90 32.70 35.97
N ILE A 524 -5.21 33.21 34.96
CA ILE A 524 -3.97 33.95 35.09
C ILE A 524 -4.26 35.40 34.73
N ARG A 525 -4.00 36.33 35.64
CA ARG A 525 -4.09 37.77 35.40
C ARG A 525 -2.77 38.44 35.74
N ASN A 526 -2.26 39.24 34.82
CA ASN A 526 -0.99 39.95 34.97
C ASN A 526 0.18 39.03 35.38
N SER A 527 0.28 37.86 34.73
CA SER A 527 1.23 36.79 35.07
C SER A 527 1.11 36.24 36.51
N ARG A 528 -0.08 36.38 37.11
CA ARG A 528 -0.41 35.79 38.41
C ARG A 528 -1.53 34.76 38.27
N LEU A 529 -1.26 33.52 38.60
CA LEU A 529 -2.21 32.44 38.75
C LEU A 529 -3.07 32.66 40.00
N LEU A 530 -4.33 33.01 39.77
CA LEU A 530 -5.30 33.29 40.82
C LEU A 530 -6.09 32.03 41.19
N LEU A 531 -6.55 31.30 40.18
CA LEU A 531 -7.44 30.14 40.32
C LEU A 531 -6.95 28.98 39.46
N GLY A 532 -7.24 27.76 39.89
CA GLY A 532 -7.01 26.54 39.14
C GLY A 532 -5.66 25.87 39.39
N CYS A 533 -5.66 24.54 39.34
CA CYS A 533 -4.43 23.75 39.31
C CYS A 533 -3.87 23.70 37.88
N VAL A 534 -2.57 23.85 37.73
CA VAL A 534 -1.91 23.84 36.42
C VAL A 534 -1.79 22.40 35.94
N ASP A 535 -2.41 22.12 34.79
CA ASP A 535 -2.52 20.77 34.23
C ASP A 535 -2.07 20.70 32.76
N LYS A 536 -2.28 19.53 32.13
CA LYS A 536 -1.95 19.30 30.72
C LYS A 536 -2.72 20.20 29.76
N SER A 537 -3.86 20.79 30.14
CA SER A 537 -4.58 21.72 29.25
C SER A 537 -3.86 23.06 29.10
N VAL A 538 -3.08 23.45 30.12
CA VAL A 538 -2.40 24.75 30.17
C VAL A 538 -0.91 24.66 29.85
N LEU A 539 -0.26 23.55 30.20
CA LEU A 539 1.17 23.35 29.90
C LEU A 539 1.42 22.35 28.75
N GLY A 540 0.41 21.60 28.30
CA GLY A 540 0.53 20.57 27.27
C GLY A 540 0.30 21.08 25.82
N ALA A 541 0.41 20.18 24.84
CA ALA A 541 0.33 20.57 23.40
C ALA A 541 -1.08 20.94 22.94
N ASN A 542 -2.11 20.48 23.65
CA ASN A 542 -3.45 20.48 23.11
C ASN A 542 -4.09 21.85 23.36
N GLY A 543 -4.26 22.62 22.29
CA GLY A 543 -4.94 23.91 22.31
C GLY A 543 -4.01 25.13 22.35
N LYS A 544 -4.50 26.21 21.74
CA LYS A 544 -3.84 27.53 21.70
C LYS A 544 -3.95 28.29 23.03
N THR A 545 -4.55 27.69 24.04
CA THR A 545 -4.75 28.25 25.39
C THR A 545 -3.61 27.92 26.35
N ASN A 546 -2.46 27.45 25.84
CA ASN A 546 -1.28 27.14 26.64
C ASN A 546 -0.57 28.43 27.13
N VAL A 547 -0.07 28.41 28.37
CA VAL A 547 0.69 29.51 28.98
C VAL A 547 1.95 29.86 28.19
N PHE A 548 2.71 28.87 27.76
CA PHE A 548 3.90 29.07 26.93
C PHE A 548 3.55 29.60 25.54
N TYR A 549 2.40 29.21 24.98
CA TYR A 549 1.92 29.76 23.72
C TYR A 549 1.54 31.25 23.86
N MET A 550 0.93 31.65 24.98
CA MET A 550 0.67 33.05 25.30
C MET A 550 1.97 33.85 25.49
N LEU A 551 2.95 33.32 26.21
CA LEU A 551 4.26 33.96 26.34
C LEU A 551 4.97 34.11 25.00
N LEU A 552 4.87 33.09 24.14
CA LEU A 552 5.43 33.12 22.79
C LEU A 552 4.79 34.21 21.93
N ARG A 553 3.46 34.31 21.95
CA ARG A 553 2.69 35.23 21.11
C ARG A 553 2.76 36.68 21.60
N ASP A 554 2.60 36.89 22.91
CA ASP A 554 2.39 38.22 23.49
C ASP A 554 3.69 38.85 24.03
N CYS A 555 4.71 38.04 24.32
CA CYS A 555 5.99 38.51 24.87
C CYS A 555 7.15 38.25 23.90
N SER A 556 7.75 37.06 23.94
CA SER A 556 8.85 36.67 23.04
C SER A 556 9.13 35.16 23.07
N GLU A 557 9.79 34.67 22.03
CA GLU A 557 10.29 33.28 21.97
C GLU A 557 11.25 32.98 23.13
N ALA A 558 12.08 33.95 23.51
CA ALA A 558 13.04 33.82 24.60
C ALA A 558 12.34 33.70 25.97
N ALA A 559 11.28 34.48 26.21
CA ALA A 559 10.50 34.41 27.44
C ALA A 559 9.81 33.04 27.60
N ALA A 560 9.21 32.52 26.52
CA ALA A 560 8.60 31.18 26.53
C ALA A 560 9.65 30.08 26.80
N ALA A 561 10.80 30.14 26.13
CA ALA A 561 11.90 29.19 26.32
C ALA A 561 12.45 29.21 27.75
N LEU A 562 12.61 30.41 28.31
CA LEU A 562 13.10 30.61 29.67
C LEU A 562 12.10 30.10 30.71
N ALA A 563 10.80 30.41 30.55
CA ALA A 563 9.75 29.91 31.44
C ALA A 563 9.68 28.38 31.45
N MET A 564 9.85 27.72 30.28
CA MET A 564 9.92 26.26 30.20
C MET A 564 11.14 25.70 30.95
N ALA A 565 12.32 26.29 30.76
CA ALA A 565 13.53 25.85 31.46
C ALA A 565 13.43 26.04 32.98
N ARG A 566 12.86 27.16 33.42
CA ARG A 566 12.59 27.46 34.84
C ARG A 566 11.60 26.46 35.45
N LEU A 567 10.52 26.14 34.73
CA LEU A 567 9.56 25.13 35.17
C LEU A 567 10.21 23.75 35.31
N ALA A 568 10.98 23.31 34.31
CA ALA A 568 11.65 22.00 34.33
C ALA A 568 12.51 21.85 35.58
N ARG A 569 13.40 22.82 35.85
CA ARG A 569 14.30 22.80 37.02
C ARG A 569 13.55 22.83 38.35
N LEU A 570 12.56 23.71 38.50
CA LEU A 570 11.80 23.81 39.75
C LEU A 570 11.01 22.52 40.02
N THR A 571 10.30 22.02 39.02
CA THR A 571 9.41 20.87 39.20
C THR A 571 10.18 19.59 39.44
N SER A 572 11.32 19.37 38.77
CA SER A 572 12.23 18.26 39.08
C SER A 572 12.69 18.29 40.52
N TYR A 573 13.18 19.44 41.00
CA TYR A 573 13.65 19.57 42.37
C TYR A 573 12.53 19.45 43.40
N TYR A 574 11.37 20.05 43.13
CA TYR A 574 10.20 19.95 44.01
C TYR A 574 9.73 18.50 44.14
N LEU A 575 9.58 17.79 43.02
CA LEU A 575 9.09 16.41 42.99
C LEU A 575 10.07 15.47 43.71
N MET A 576 11.38 15.66 43.51
CA MET A 576 12.43 14.89 44.17
C MET A 576 12.35 14.99 45.71
N ASN A 577 12.06 16.18 46.25
CA ASN A 577 12.00 16.39 47.70
C ASN A 577 10.62 16.11 48.31
N ARG A 578 9.54 16.28 47.54
CA ARG A 578 8.19 15.97 48.01
C ARG A 578 7.97 14.46 48.10
N GLY A 579 8.53 13.71 47.15
CA GLY A 579 8.20 12.30 46.93
C GLY A 579 6.88 12.15 46.18
N PHE A 580 6.91 11.29 45.17
CA PHE A 580 5.74 10.83 44.44
C PHE A 580 6.02 9.40 43.99
N SER A 581 5.13 8.47 44.35
CA SER A 581 5.25 7.05 44.03
C SER A 581 3.87 6.49 43.78
N ILE A 582 3.81 5.42 43.00
CA ILE A 582 2.64 4.57 42.86
C ILE A 582 2.94 3.24 43.55
N GLY A 583 1.99 2.74 44.34
CA GLY A 583 2.08 1.45 45.02
C GLY A 583 0.99 0.49 44.58
N LEU A 584 1.06 -0.75 45.09
CA LEU A 584 0.01 -1.75 44.84
C LEU A 584 -1.36 -1.31 45.36
N ILE A 585 -1.37 -0.54 46.47
CA ILE A 585 -2.60 -0.04 47.11
C ILE A 585 -3.39 0.87 46.16
N ASP A 586 -2.72 1.68 45.34
CA ASP A 586 -3.37 2.62 44.40
C ASP A 586 -4.13 1.90 43.28
N VAL A 587 -3.72 0.67 42.96
CA VAL A 587 -4.30 -0.16 41.89
C VAL A 587 -5.27 -1.21 42.47
N THR A 588 -5.24 -1.43 43.79
CA THR A 588 -6.07 -2.44 44.44
C THR A 588 -7.52 -1.94 44.52
N PRO A 589 -8.48 -2.61 43.86
CA PRO A 589 -9.87 -2.17 43.87
C PRO A 589 -10.47 -2.35 45.27
N GLY A 590 -11.20 -1.33 45.75
CA GLY A 590 -11.92 -1.42 47.02
C GLY A 590 -12.98 -2.52 47.02
N GLU A 591 -13.30 -3.05 48.20
CA GLU A 591 -14.26 -4.16 48.33
C GLU A 591 -15.64 -3.86 47.75
N LYS A 592 -16.10 -2.60 47.86
CA LYS A 592 -17.37 -2.14 47.28
C LYS A 592 -17.37 -2.32 45.76
N LEU A 593 -16.31 -1.84 45.10
CA LEU A 593 -16.15 -1.97 43.65
C LEU A 593 -16.07 -3.44 43.23
N MET A 594 -15.41 -4.29 44.03
CA MET A 594 -15.34 -5.73 43.74
C MET A 594 -16.71 -6.41 43.85
N LYS A 595 -17.54 -6.04 44.82
CA LYS A 595 -18.92 -6.52 44.96
C LYS A 595 -19.78 -6.07 43.77
N GLU A 596 -19.76 -4.78 43.46
CA GLU A 596 -20.50 -4.21 42.32
C GLU A 596 -20.05 -4.81 40.98
N LYS A 597 -18.74 -4.96 40.77
CA LYS A 597 -18.19 -5.59 39.57
C LYS A 597 -18.69 -7.03 39.43
N ARG A 598 -18.70 -7.82 40.51
CA ARG A 598 -19.20 -9.21 40.46
C ARG A 598 -20.68 -9.26 40.06
N LEU A 599 -21.49 -8.37 40.63
CA LEU A 599 -22.92 -8.29 40.34
C LEU A 599 -23.17 -7.86 38.89
N LEU A 600 -22.48 -6.80 38.42
CA LEU A 600 -22.58 -6.34 37.03
C LEU A 600 -22.12 -7.40 36.02
N VAL A 601 -21.03 -8.11 36.33
CA VAL A 601 -20.52 -9.18 35.46
C VAL A 601 -21.44 -10.39 35.46
N SER A 602 -22.00 -10.78 36.62
CA SER A 602 -22.97 -11.89 36.68
C SER A 602 -24.24 -11.55 35.91
N GLU A 603 -24.81 -10.35 36.10
CA GLU A 603 -25.97 -9.90 35.32
C GLU A 603 -25.67 -9.85 33.82
N GLY A 604 -24.47 -9.41 33.44
CA GLY A 604 -24.01 -9.43 32.06
C GLY A 604 -23.91 -10.84 31.49
N TYR A 605 -23.35 -11.79 32.26
CA TYR A 605 -23.27 -13.19 31.87
C TYR A 605 -24.63 -13.88 31.83
N ASP A 606 -25.54 -13.55 32.74
CA ASP A 606 -26.91 -14.08 32.72
C ASP A 606 -27.69 -13.60 31.49
N LYS A 607 -27.49 -12.35 31.08
CA LYS A 607 -28.03 -11.83 29.80
C LYS A 607 -27.43 -12.55 28.59
N CYS A 608 -26.12 -12.78 28.58
CA CYS A 608 -25.49 -13.56 27.51
C CYS A 608 -25.99 -15.02 27.50
N ASN A 609 -26.12 -15.65 28.67
CA ASN A 609 -26.57 -17.02 28.80
C ASN A 609 -28.05 -17.18 28.44
N THR A 610 -28.89 -16.18 28.71
CA THR A 610 -30.28 -16.18 28.24
C THR A 610 -30.35 -16.07 26.72
N TYR A 611 -29.53 -15.24 26.08
CA TYR A 611 -29.44 -15.22 24.61
C TYR A 611 -28.92 -16.54 24.03
N ILE A 612 -27.94 -17.18 24.68
CA ILE A 612 -27.43 -18.49 24.26
C ILE A 612 -28.50 -19.57 24.45
N ARG A 613 -29.26 -19.53 25.55
CA ARG A 613 -30.36 -20.48 25.80
C ARG A 613 -31.54 -20.28 24.87
N GLN A 614 -31.92 -19.04 24.58
CA GLN A 614 -32.93 -18.74 23.57
C GLN A 614 -32.51 -19.32 22.21
N LEU A 615 -31.24 -19.13 21.84
CA LEU A 615 -30.68 -19.75 20.64
C LEU A 615 -30.72 -21.28 20.71
N GLN A 616 -30.42 -21.90 21.85
CA GLN A 616 -30.38 -23.36 22.00
C GLN A 616 -31.77 -24.01 22.11
N GLU A 617 -32.71 -23.38 22.80
CA GLU A 617 -34.10 -23.84 22.94
C GLU A 617 -34.81 -23.81 21.59
N ASP A 618 -34.56 -22.78 20.77
CA ASP A 618 -35.01 -22.70 19.37
C ASP A 618 -34.38 -23.80 18.48
N ILE A 619 -33.27 -24.43 18.90
CA ILE A 619 -32.53 -25.46 18.13
C ILE A 619 -32.77 -26.89 18.66
N SER A 620 -33.25 -27.08 19.90
CA SER A 620 -33.16 -28.38 20.61
C SER A 620 -34.35 -29.33 20.51
N SER A 621 -35.47 -28.93 19.89
CA SER A 621 -36.57 -29.84 19.56
C SER A 621 -36.90 -29.86 18.06
N VAL A 622 -36.17 -29.09 17.26
CA VAL A 622 -36.48 -28.87 15.86
C VAL A 622 -35.38 -29.45 15.00
N LYS A 623 -35.71 -30.53 14.30
CA LYS A 623 -34.84 -31.18 13.32
C LYS A 623 -34.45 -30.25 12.18
N SER A 624 -35.38 -29.41 11.74
CA SER A 624 -35.13 -28.36 10.76
C SER A 624 -36.12 -27.20 10.90
N VAL A 625 -35.59 -25.97 11.00
CA VAL A 625 -36.36 -24.73 10.87
C VAL A 625 -36.04 -24.11 9.52
N GLY A 626 -37.04 -23.61 8.82
CA GLY A 626 -36.81 -22.88 7.58
C GLY A 626 -37.88 -21.83 7.30
N LEU A 627 -37.56 -20.98 6.33
CA LEU A 627 -38.46 -19.91 5.89
C LEU A 627 -39.23 -20.39 4.66
N LEU A 628 -40.54 -20.21 4.72
CA LEU A 628 -41.41 -20.09 3.55
C LEU A 628 -41.60 -18.59 3.27
N LYS A 629 -42.17 -18.23 2.13
CA LYS A 629 -42.24 -16.85 1.63
C LYS A 629 -42.72 -15.86 2.70
N ASN A 630 -43.85 -16.16 3.34
CA ASN A 630 -44.43 -15.34 4.42
C ASN A 630 -44.46 -16.03 5.80
N ASP A 631 -44.14 -17.33 5.86
CA ASP A 631 -44.29 -18.17 7.06
C ASP A 631 -42.94 -18.80 7.48
N ILE A 632 -42.86 -19.32 8.69
CA ILE A 632 -41.74 -20.05 9.28
C ILE A 632 -42.23 -21.46 9.55
N TYR A 633 -41.54 -22.49 9.08
CA TYR A 633 -41.85 -23.86 9.50
C TYR A 633 -40.82 -24.35 10.51
N ALA A 634 -41.29 -25.12 11.49
CA ALA A 634 -40.50 -25.86 12.44
C ALA A 634 -40.90 -27.33 12.33
N LEU A 635 -39.96 -28.20 11.93
CA LEU A 635 -40.16 -29.63 11.91
C LEU A 635 -39.39 -30.28 13.06
N HIS A 636 -40.10 -30.91 13.96
CA HIS A 636 -39.57 -31.53 15.16
C HIS A 636 -39.04 -32.96 14.91
N ASP A 637 -38.15 -33.44 15.79
CA ASP A 637 -37.52 -34.77 15.66
C ASP A 637 -38.52 -35.93 15.74
N ASP A 638 -39.63 -35.72 16.42
CA ASP A 638 -40.76 -36.65 16.57
C ASP A 638 -41.74 -36.61 15.39
N GLY A 639 -41.42 -35.86 14.32
CA GLY A 639 -42.22 -35.80 13.10
C GLY A 639 -43.39 -34.82 13.13
N LEU A 640 -43.46 -33.94 14.14
CA LEU A 640 -44.43 -32.84 14.18
C LEU A 640 -43.96 -31.69 13.28
N LEU A 641 -44.77 -31.31 12.29
CA LEU A 641 -44.58 -30.12 11.46
C LEU A 641 -45.48 -29.00 11.96
N GLU A 642 -44.89 -27.87 12.34
CA GLU A 642 -45.60 -26.63 12.67
C GLU A 642 -45.25 -25.51 11.70
N ILE A 643 -46.23 -24.68 11.34
CA ILE A 643 -46.04 -23.52 10.46
C ILE A 643 -46.61 -22.27 11.13
N TRP A 644 -45.81 -21.21 11.15
CA TRP A 644 -46.04 -19.97 11.88
C TRP A 644 -45.98 -18.76 10.95
N THR A 645 -46.94 -17.86 11.02
CA THR A 645 -46.94 -16.62 10.23
C THR A 645 -45.94 -15.62 10.81
N LYS A 646 -45.11 -14.96 9.98
CA LYS A 646 -44.14 -13.96 10.48
C LYS A 646 -44.85 -12.78 11.17
N GLY A 647 -44.63 -12.64 12.49
CA GLY A 647 -44.97 -11.42 13.25
C GLY A 647 -46.31 -11.41 14.00
N ILE A 648 -47.15 -12.44 13.92
CA ILE A 648 -48.43 -12.50 14.65
C ILE A 648 -48.72 -13.94 15.12
N GLY A 649 -48.70 -14.18 16.44
CA GLY A 649 -49.34 -15.36 17.06
C GLY A 649 -48.51 -16.11 18.12
N LYS A 650 -49.15 -16.49 19.24
CA LYS A 650 -48.64 -17.47 20.23
C LYS A 650 -48.97 -18.93 19.83
N GLN A 651 -49.61 -19.15 18.69
CA GLN A 651 -50.04 -20.47 18.20
C GLN A 651 -49.72 -20.65 16.72
N PRO A 652 -49.35 -21.87 16.28
CA PRO A 652 -49.05 -22.18 14.89
C PRO A 652 -50.30 -22.09 14.00
N ARG A 653 -50.12 -21.64 12.75
CA ARG A 653 -51.15 -21.57 11.71
C ARG A 653 -51.55 -22.96 11.21
N PHE A 654 -50.61 -23.89 11.16
CA PHE A 654 -50.83 -25.26 10.70
C PHE A 654 -49.94 -26.23 11.49
N THR A 655 -50.49 -27.38 11.87
CA THR A 655 -49.77 -28.46 12.57
C THR A 655 -50.13 -29.81 11.98
N GLN A 656 -49.15 -30.64 11.65
CA GLN A 656 -49.37 -32.00 11.14
C GLN A 656 -48.35 -33.00 11.70
N GLN A 657 -48.84 -34.18 12.10
CA GLN A 657 -47.99 -35.29 12.56
C GLN A 657 -47.67 -36.25 11.41
N LEU A 658 -46.39 -36.58 11.22
CA LEU A 658 -45.93 -37.54 10.22
C LEU A 658 -45.89 -38.98 10.76
N THR A 659 -46.22 -39.95 9.90
CA THR A 659 -46.44 -41.35 10.30
C THR A 659 -45.21 -42.24 10.16
N SER A 660 -44.20 -41.87 9.36
CA SER A 660 -42.99 -42.67 9.17
C SER A 660 -41.73 -41.91 9.62
N LEU A 661 -41.06 -42.45 10.62
CA LEU A 661 -39.84 -41.91 11.23
C LEU A 661 -38.76 -43.01 11.28
N PRO A 662 -37.45 -42.65 11.25
CA PRO A 662 -36.93 -41.28 11.17
C PRO A 662 -37.02 -40.71 9.75
N LEU A 663 -37.29 -39.41 9.65
CA LEU A 663 -37.08 -38.67 8.39
C LEU A 663 -35.59 -38.59 8.12
N GLU A 664 -35.15 -38.92 6.92
CA GLU A 664 -33.72 -38.87 6.57
C GLU A 664 -33.38 -37.52 5.94
N HIS A 665 -34.30 -36.94 5.16
CA HIS A 665 -34.06 -35.70 4.43
C HIS A 665 -35.28 -34.78 4.41
N ILE A 666 -35.03 -33.48 4.57
CA ILE A 666 -36.04 -32.42 4.56
C ILE A 666 -35.51 -31.28 3.70
N SER A 667 -36.38 -30.71 2.88
CA SER A 667 -36.05 -29.61 1.98
C SER A 667 -37.23 -28.68 1.77
N ASN A 668 -36.97 -27.39 1.65
CA ASN A 668 -37.95 -26.36 1.38
C ASN A 668 -37.53 -25.49 0.18
N ASP A 669 -38.54 -24.98 -0.50
CA ASP A 669 -38.46 -23.84 -1.42
C ASP A 669 -39.54 -22.82 -1.02
N GLU A 670 -39.48 -21.58 -1.50
CA GLU A 670 -40.28 -20.44 -0.99
C GLU A 670 -41.77 -20.76 -0.73
N THR A 671 -42.36 -21.68 -1.50
CA THR A 671 -43.77 -22.09 -1.36
C THR A 671 -44.00 -23.60 -1.18
N ILE A 672 -42.97 -24.44 -1.22
CA ILE A 672 -43.11 -25.91 -1.15
C ILE A 672 -42.20 -26.48 -0.05
N LEU A 673 -42.73 -27.40 0.75
CA LEU A 673 -41.95 -28.19 1.71
C LEU A 673 -42.01 -29.66 1.31
N CYS A 674 -40.87 -30.36 1.37
CA CYS A 674 -40.75 -31.79 1.09
C CYS A 674 -39.97 -32.48 2.21
N ALA A 675 -40.43 -33.67 2.61
CA ALA A 675 -39.76 -34.50 3.60
C ALA A 675 -39.80 -35.97 3.18
N ALA A 676 -38.71 -36.71 3.41
CA ALA A 676 -38.57 -38.10 2.96
C ALA A 676 -38.09 -39.01 4.10
N SER A 677 -38.65 -40.23 4.13
CA SER A 677 -38.18 -41.38 4.89
C SER A 677 -37.81 -42.52 3.93
N ARG A 678 -37.22 -43.61 4.46
CA ARG A 678 -36.84 -44.78 3.65
C ARG A 678 -38.00 -45.42 2.87
N SER A 679 -39.23 -45.27 3.36
CA SER A 679 -40.41 -45.95 2.80
C SER A 679 -41.48 -45.00 2.28
N LYS A 680 -41.39 -43.69 2.58
CA LYS A 680 -42.40 -42.71 2.19
C LYS A 680 -41.82 -41.34 1.83
N PHE A 681 -42.53 -40.63 0.96
CA PHE A 681 -42.25 -39.24 0.59
C PHE A 681 -43.47 -38.36 0.85
N TYR A 682 -43.21 -37.18 1.41
CA TYR A 682 -44.21 -36.18 1.80
C TYR A 682 -43.91 -34.86 1.10
N ALA A 683 -44.93 -34.25 0.48
CA ALA A 683 -44.84 -32.92 -0.11
C ALA A 683 -46.05 -32.06 0.23
N TRP A 684 -45.79 -30.79 0.51
CA TRP A 684 -46.78 -29.76 0.81
C TRP A 684 -46.58 -28.54 -0.08
N ASN A 685 -47.68 -28.02 -0.63
CA ASN A 685 -47.69 -26.77 -1.39
C ASN A 685 -48.48 -25.69 -0.65
N PHE A 686 -47.84 -24.53 -0.44
CA PHE A 686 -48.33 -23.37 0.31
C PHE A 686 -48.55 -22.12 -0.57
N ASN A 687 -48.76 -22.31 -1.88
CA ASN A 687 -48.93 -21.21 -2.84
C ASN A 687 -50.10 -20.24 -2.53
N GLU A 688 -51.10 -20.63 -1.73
CA GLU A 688 -52.25 -19.77 -1.39
C GLU A 688 -52.37 -19.48 0.13
N PRO A 689 -52.58 -18.20 0.54
CA PRO A 689 -52.52 -17.77 1.94
C PRO A 689 -53.77 -18.05 2.79
N GLU A 690 -54.88 -18.57 2.23
CA GLU A 690 -56.13 -18.79 3.01
C GLU A 690 -56.72 -20.20 2.92
N SER A 691 -56.12 -21.12 2.15
CA SER A 691 -56.56 -22.52 2.05
C SER A 691 -55.69 -23.47 2.88
N THR A 692 -56.25 -24.61 3.29
CA THR A 692 -55.45 -25.73 3.82
C THR A 692 -54.39 -26.14 2.79
N PRO A 693 -53.13 -26.36 3.20
CA PRO A 693 -52.07 -26.72 2.27
C PRO A 693 -52.38 -28.04 1.56
N VAL A 694 -52.07 -28.12 0.27
CA VAL A 694 -52.26 -29.36 -0.49
C VAL A 694 -51.15 -30.33 -0.10
N PHE A 695 -51.53 -31.44 0.55
CA PHE A 695 -50.64 -32.48 1.07
C PHE A 695 -50.79 -33.78 0.28
N GLN A 696 -49.67 -34.42 -0.05
CA GLN A 696 -49.66 -35.74 -0.67
C GLN A 696 -48.60 -36.66 -0.04
N GLU A 697 -49.01 -37.90 0.26
CA GLU A 697 -48.18 -38.97 0.81
C GLU A 697 -48.01 -40.07 -0.23
N LEU A 698 -46.76 -40.51 -0.45
CA LEU A 698 -46.41 -41.56 -1.41
C LEU A 698 -45.69 -42.71 -0.70
N ASN A 699 -46.06 -43.94 -1.05
CA ASN A 699 -45.42 -45.16 -0.57
C ASN A 699 -44.47 -45.72 -1.64
N PHE A 700 -43.24 -46.05 -1.26
CA PHE A 700 -42.31 -46.74 -2.16
C PHE A 700 -42.58 -48.25 -2.16
N ILE A 701 -42.83 -48.87 -3.32
CA ILE A 701 -43.02 -50.33 -3.50
C ILE A 701 -41.91 -50.87 -4.42
N GLY A 702 -40.95 -51.64 -3.88
CA GLY A 702 -40.03 -52.53 -4.63
C GLY A 702 -38.88 -51.89 -5.42
N ASP A 703 -37.82 -52.69 -5.69
CA ASP A 703 -36.54 -52.30 -6.31
C ASP A 703 -36.69 -51.54 -7.65
N ILE A 704 -36.22 -50.28 -7.69
CA ILE A 704 -36.35 -49.37 -8.82
C ILE A 704 -35.08 -49.38 -9.67
N ASN A 705 -35.10 -50.11 -10.79
CA ASN A 705 -34.09 -49.99 -11.85
C ASN A 705 -34.32 -48.71 -12.68
N ASP A 706 -33.48 -47.68 -12.45
CA ASP A 706 -33.27 -46.45 -13.23
C ASP A 706 -34.43 -46.05 -14.19
N ARG A 707 -35.57 -45.64 -13.63
CA ARG A 707 -36.71 -45.07 -14.38
C ARG A 707 -37.05 -43.67 -13.86
N ILE A 708 -37.32 -42.76 -14.79
CA ILE A 708 -37.92 -41.46 -14.47
C ILE A 708 -39.43 -41.67 -14.26
N LEU A 709 -39.96 -41.26 -13.11
CA LEU A 709 -41.39 -41.23 -12.81
C LEU A 709 -41.86 -39.76 -12.80
N SER A 710 -42.43 -39.30 -13.91
CA SER A 710 -43.01 -37.95 -14.00
C SER A 710 -44.46 -37.95 -13.50
N PHE A 711 -44.82 -37.07 -12.57
CA PHE A 711 -46.20 -36.90 -12.12
C PHE A 711 -46.65 -35.44 -12.23
N SER A 712 -47.95 -35.23 -12.43
CA SER A 712 -48.58 -33.90 -12.39
C SER A 712 -49.56 -33.88 -11.21
N MET A 713 -49.48 -32.86 -10.35
CA MET A 713 -50.51 -32.64 -9.34
C MET A 713 -51.74 -32.07 -10.03
N SER A 714 -52.93 -32.62 -9.75
CA SER A 714 -54.18 -32.19 -10.39
C SER A 714 -54.87 -31.10 -9.57
N SER A 715 -54.59 -29.84 -9.89
CA SER A 715 -55.52 -28.70 -9.77
C SER A 715 -55.16 -27.68 -10.84
N HIS A 716 -56.16 -26.97 -11.39
CA HIS A 716 -56.12 -26.34 -12.72
C HIS A 716 -55.01 -25.29 -13.01
N HIS A 717 -54.12 -24.99 -12.06
CA HIS A 717 -52.88 -24.24 -12.28
C HIS A 717 -51.76 -24.73 -11.35
N SER A 718 -51.10 -25.86 -11.67
CA SER A 718 -49.95 -26.33 -10.88
C SER A 718 -48.85 -26.99 -11.73
N VAL A 719 -47.61 -26.75 -11.27
CA VAL A 719 -46.31 -27.13 -11.82
C VAL A 719 -46.13 -28.67 -11.86
N PRO A 720 -45.61 -29.28 -12.96
CA PRO A 720 -45.26 -30.69 -12.95
C PRO A 720 -44.02 -30.94 -12.07
N ILE A 721 -44.15 -31.85 -11.11
CA ILE A 721 -43.03 -32.31 -10.27
C ILE A 721 -42.58 -33.66 -10.82
N SER A 722 -41.36 -33.73 -11.34
CA SER A 722 -40.79 -34.97 -11.90
C SER A 722 -39.82 -35.61 -10.91
N ILE A 723 -40.01 -36.88 -10.58
CA ILE A 723 -39.15 -37.61 -9.65
C ILE A 723 -38.31 -38.61 -10.46
N VAL A 724 -36.99 -38.51 -10.38
CA VAL A 724 -36.08 -39.48 -10.97
C VAL A 724 -35.62 -40.42 -9.86
N ALA A 725 -35.76 -41.73 -10.05
CA ALA A 725 -35.26 -42.72 -9.11
C ALA A 725 -34.21 -43.58 -9.81
N GLY A 726 -32.99 -43.59 -9.25
CA GLY A 726 -31.89 -44.45 -9.68
C GLY A 726 -31.60 -45.56 -8.65
N ASN A 727 -30.84 -46.57 -9.07
CA ASN A 727 -30.61 -47.82 -8.32
C ASN A 727 -30.10 -47.66 -6.86
N LYS A 728 -29.59 -46.48 -6.47
CA LYS A 728 -29.22 -46.12 -5.08
C LYS A 728 -29.43 -44.64 -4.73
N SER A 729 -30.30 -43.91 -5.46
CA SER A 729 -30.55 -42.47 -5.22
C SER A 729 -31.93 -42.01 -5.70
N LEU A 730 -32.57 -41.12 -4.93
CA LEU A 730 -33.92 -40.61 -5.17
C LEU A 730 -33.87 -39.09 -5.37
N TRP A 731 -34.33 -38.62 -6.52
CA TRP A 731 -34.18 -37.22 -6.97
C TRP A 731 -35.56 -36.62 -7.24
N CYS A 732 -35.87 -35.45 -6.67
CA CYS A 732 -37.11 -34.73 -6.94
C CYS A 732 -36.80 -33.43 -7.72
N ILE A 733 -37.55 -33.17 -8.80
CA ILE A 733 -37.40 -31.98 -9.66
C ILE A 733 -38.72 -31.22 -9.62
N SER A 734 -38.73 -30.05 -9.00
CA SER A 734 -39.85 -29.09 -9.06
C SER A 734 -39.54 -28.01 -10.11
N LEU A 735 -40.44 -27.79 -11.07
CA LEU A 735 -40.31 -26.76 -12.12
C LEU A 735 -41.03 -25.47 -11.71
N LEU A 736 -40.56 -24.78 -10.66
CA LEU A 736 -41.10 -23.47 -10.29
C LEU A 736 -40.49 -22.33 -11.14
N ASP A 737 -41.32 -21.35 -11.48
CA ASP A 737 -41.09 -20.23 -12.40
C ASP A 737 -39.69 -19.56 -12.39
N LEU A 738 -39.19 -19.27 -13.61
CA LEU A 738 -38.29 -18.18 -14.06
C LEU A 738 -37.01 -17.82 -13.27
N THR A 739 -36.63 -18.55 -12.22
CA THR A 739 -35.48 -18.20 -11.36
C THR A 739 -34.30 -19.17 -11.39
N ASN A 740 -34.25 -20.13 -12.31
CA ASN A 740 -33.11 -21.05 -12.51
C ASN A 740 -32.60 -21.73 -11.22
N ARG A 741 -33.49 -21.97 -10.24
CA ARG A 741 -33.16 -22.68 -9.00
C ARG A 741 -33.88 -24.03 -8.98
N LEU A 742 -33.14 -25.09 -9.27
CA LEU A 742 -33.58 -26.47 -9.05
C LEU A 742 -32.72 -27.09 -7.96
N SER A 743 -33.37 -27.79 -7.03
CA SER A 743 -32.70 -28.47 -5.93
C SER A 743 -32.68 -29.99 -6.15
N PHE A 744 -31.49 -30.59 -6.03
CA PHE A 744 -31.24 -32.03 -6.20
C PHE A 744 -30.88 -32.67 -4.87
N TYR A 745 -31.34 -33.91 -4.64
CA TYR A 745 -31.05 -34.70 -3.45
C TYR A 745 -30.50 -36.07 -3.88
N SER A 746 -29.37 -36.49 -3.29
CA SER A 746 -28.73 -37.79 -3.54
C SER A 746 -28.46 -38.49 -2.20
N THR A 747 -28.57 -39.82 -2.16
CA THR A 747 -28.47 -40.65 -0.95
C THR A 747 -27.13 -41.40 -0.84
N LEU A 748 -25.99 -40.73 -1.06
CA LEU A 748 -24.66 -41.32 -0.83
C LEU A 748 -24.11 -40.99 0.57
N GLU A 749 -23.54 -42.00 1.23
CA GLU A 749 -23.04 -42.07 2.63
C GLU A 749 -21.89 -41.11 3.02
N THR A 750 -21.63 -40.05 2.27
CA THR A 750 -20.65 -39.03 2.67
C THR A 750 -21.36 -37.84 3.30
N GLN A 751 -20.93 -37.42 4.50
CA GLN A 751 -21.45 -36.30 5.32
C GLN A 751 -21.40 -34.90 4.66
N TYR A 752 -21.38 -34.81 3.33
CA TYR A 752 -21.41 -33.58 2.56
C TYR A 752 -22.47 -33.70 1.46
N ILE A 753 -23.48 -32.82 1.50
CA ILE A 753 -24.38 -32.59 0.36
C ILE A 753 -23.52 -32.05 -0.78
N GLN A 754 -23.05 -32.93 -1.67
CA GLN A 754 -22.39 -32.48 -2.90
C GLN A 754 -23.45 -31.95 -3.85
N LYS A 755 -23.56 -30.62 -3.96
CA LYS A 755 -24.26 -29.97 -5.06
C LYS A 755 -23.56 -30.36 -6.36
N MET A 756 -24.10 -31.35 -7.08
CA MET A 756 -23.68 -31.58 -8.45
C MET A 756 -24.18 -30.43 -9.32
N PRO A 757 -23.33 -29.85 -10.18
CA PRO A 757 -23.70 -28.71 -10.98
C PRO A 757 -24.67 -29.16 -12.08
N LEU A 758 -25.91 -28.67 -12.01
CA LEU A 758 -26.93 -28.90 -13.01
C LEU A 758 -27.49 -27.56 -13.48
N ASP A 759 -27.60 -27.43 -14.80
CA ASP A 759 -28.05 -26.21 -15.46
C ASP A 759 -29.24 -26.57 -16.37
N ILE A 760 -30.36 -25.86 -16.21
CA ILE A 760 -31.57 -25.99 -17.04
C ILE A 760 -31.79 -24.67 -17.75
N HIS A 761 -32.03 -24.73 -19.05
CA HIS A 761 -32.21 -23.53 -19.87
C HIS A 761 -33.63 -22.97 -19.65
N ASN A 762 -33.76 -21.65 -19.44
CA ASN A 762 -35.07 -21.00 -19.28
C ASN A 762 -36.01 -21.21 -20.49
N ASP A 763 -35.46 -21.41 -21.69
CA ASP A 763 -36.24 -21.60 -22.94
C ASP A 763 -36.17 -23.01 -23.56
N GLU A 764 -35.38 -23.96 -23.02
CA GLU A 764 -35.31 -25.36 -23.54
C GLU A 764 -35.31 -26.38 -22.37
N PRO A 765 -36.08 -27.49 -22.46
CA PRO A 765 -36.21 -28.48 -21.38
C PRO A 765 -35.02 -29.45 -21.37
N LEU A 766 -33.80 -28.95 -21.19
CA LEU A 766 -32.57 -29.75 -21.15
C LEU A 766 -31.94 -29.69 -19.75
N ALA A 767 -31.41 -30.83 -19.27
CA ALA A 767 -30.66 -30.94 -18.02
C ALA A 767 -29.26 -31.53 -18.27
N ILE A 768 -28.22 -30.88 -17.73
CA ILE A 768 -26.84 -31.38 -17.80
C ILE A 768 -26.46 -32.01 -16.46
N ILE A 769 -26.11 -33.29 -16.45
CA ILE A 769 -25.74 -34.04 -15.23
C ILE A 769 -24.33 -34.59 -15.37
N GLY A 770 -23.47 -34.29 -14.39
CA GLY A 770 -22.20 -35.01 -14.22
C GLY A 770 -22.45 -36.31 -13.47
N LEU A 771 -22.12 -37.46 -14.05
CA LEU A 771 -22.31 -38.80 -13.46
C LEU A 771 -21.02 -39.60 -13.62
N ASP A 772 -20.45 -40.12 -12.53
CA ASP A 772 -19.35 -41.09 -12.49
C ASP A 772 -18.45 -41.07 -13.73
N ASN A 773 -17.61 -40.03 -13.82
CA ASN A 773 -16.59 -39.83 -14.87
C ASN A 773 -17.10 -39.40 -16.27
N GLU A 774 -18.38 -39.04 -16.41
CA GLU A 774 -19.01 -38.55 -17.65
C GLU A 774 -19.87 -37.28 -17.41
N ILE A 775 -20.02 -36.45 -18.44
CA ILE A 775 -21.05 -35.39 -18.47
C ILE A 775 -22.12 -35.82 -19.47
N LYS A 776 -23.36 -35.95 -19.00
CA LYS A 776 -24.54 -36.39 -19.77
C LYS A 776 -25.53 -35.24 -19.93
N LEU A 777 -26.06 -35.12 -21.15
CA LEU A 777 -27.12 -34.18 -21.50
C LEU A 777 -28.43 -34.93 -21.65
N PHE A 778 -29.44 -34.55 -20.87
CA PHE A 778 -30.78 -35.12 -20.85
C PHE A 778 -31.78 -34.14 -21.44
N ASP A 779 -32.63 -34.62 -22.33
CA ASP A 779 -33.80 -33.89 -22.83
C ASP A 779 -35.03 -34.30 -22.01
N LEU A 780 -35.53 -33.36 -21.21
CA LEU A 780 -36.64 -33.54 -20.27
C LEU A 780 -37.99 -33.70 -20.99
N GLN A 781 -38.12 -33.32 -22.26
CA GLN A 781 -39.33 -33.57 -23.05
C GLN A 781 -39.35 -34.96 -23.69
N SER A 782 -38.21 -35.44 -24.18
CA SER A 782 -38.12 -36.72 -24.92
C SER A 782 -37.67 -37.92 -24.09
N GLY A 783 -37.12 -37.69 -22.89
CA GLY A 783 -36.61 -38.73 -22.01
C GLY A 783 -35.32 -39.41 -22.50
N ARG A 784 -34.62 -38.84 -23.49
CA ARG A 784 -33.38 -39.40 -24.07
C ARG A 784 -32.12 -38.77 -23.47
N CYS A 785 -31.11 -39.61 -23.24
CA CYS A 785 -29.79 -39.22 -22.74
C CYS A 785 -28.75 -39.25 -23.87
N ASN A 786 -28.04 -38.14 -24.11
CA ASN A 786 -26.89 -38.07 -25.01
C ASN A 786 -25.58 -37.88 -24.20
N ILE A 787 -24.58 -38.73 -24.46
CA ILE A 787 -23.26 -38.68 -23.80
C ILE A 787 -22.36 -37.73 -24.61
N VAL A 788 -21.74 -36.74 -23.96
CA VAL A 788 -21.00 -35.67 -24.67
C VAL A 788 -19.49 -35.65 -24.37
N SER A 789 -18.98 -36.45 -23.42
CA SER A 789 -17.52 -36.67 -23.30
C SER A 789 -17.19 -37.93 -22.50
N THR A 790 -16.23 -38.71 -23.00
CA THR A 790 -15.60 -39.84 -22.31
C THR A 790 -14.13 -39.53 -22.05
N ASN A 791 -13.64 -39.92 -20.86
CA ASN A 791 -12.27 -39.84 -20.31
C ASN A 791 -11.96 -38.72 -19.31
N TYR A 792 -12.54 -38.80 -18.11
CA TYR A 792 -11.87 -38.29 -16.91
C TYR A 792 -11.96 -39.32 -15.81
N LYS A 793 -10.82 -39.80 -15.28
CA LYS A 793 -10.83 -40.94 -14.34
C LYS A 793 -11.34 -40.62 -12.93
N TYR A 794 -11.53 -39.35 -12.60
CA TYR A 794 -12.17 -38.86 -11.37
C TYR A 794 -12.67 -37.43 -11.66
N LEU A 795 -13.95 -37.12 -11.39
CA LEU A 795 -14.45 -35.74 -11.30
C LEU A 795 -14.29 -35.29 -9.84
N PRO A 796 -13.20 -34.59 -9.46
CA PRO A 796 -13.04 -34.09 -8.10
C PRO A 796 -14.03 -32.96 -7.79
N ALA A 797 -14.30 -32.74 -6.49
CA ALA A 797 -15.16 -31.67 -6.00
C ALA A 797 -14.64 -30.29 -6.48
N GLY A 798 -15.48 -29.53 -7.21
CA GLY A 798 -15.16 -28.17 -7.65
C GLY A 798 -15.36 -27.86 -9.14
N VAL A 799 -15.84 -28.81 -9.96
CA VAL A 799 -16.28 -28.49 -11.33
C VAL A 799 -17.51 -27.60 -11.29
N HIS A 800 -17.39 -26.36 -11.78
CA HIS A 800 -18.51 -25.44 -11.94
C HIS A 800 -18.95 -25.45 -13.41
N LEU A 801 -20.08 -26.11 -13.71
CA LEU A 801 -20.81 -25.89 -14.96
C LEU A 801 -21.62 -24.61 -14.80
N ILE A 802 -21.32 -23.61 -15.62
CA ILE A 802 -22.02 -22.33 -15.62
C ILE A 802 -22.31 -21.98 -17.08
N ARG A 803 -23.55 -22.13 -17.54
CA ARG A 803 -24.00 -21.47 -18.75
C ARG A 803 -24.49 -20.09 -18.36
N ALA A 804 -23.67 -19.06 -18.63
CA ALA A 804 -24.04 -17.68 -18.34
C ALA A 804 -25.36 -17.31 -19.06
N ASP A 805 -26.22 -16.50 -18.43
CA ASP A 805 -27.56 -16.10 -18.93
C ASP A 805 -27.57 -15.54 -20.38
N LYS A 806 -26.41 -15.15 -20.91
CA LYS A 806 -26.24 -14.57 -22.26
C LYS A 806 -25.40 -15.45 -23.20
N CYS A 807 -25.24 -16.74 -22.88
CA CYS A 807 -24.50 -17.70 -23.70
C CYS A 807 -25.25 -18.00 -25.03
N PRO A 808 -24.57 -18.13 -26.18
CA PRO A 808 -25.23 -18.53 -27.42
C PRO A 808 -25.95 -19.89 -27.30
N ILE A 809 -27.09 -20.02 -27.99
CA ILE A 809 -28.04 -21.15 -27.90
C ILE A 809 -27.40 -22.54 -28.09
N ASN A 810 -26.29 -22.64 -28.82
CA ASN A 810 -25.60 -23.92 -29.05
C ASN A 810 -24.32 -24.10 -28.23
N GLU A 811 -23.91 -23.15 -27.38
CA GLU A 811 -22.65 -23.23 -26.62
C GLU A 811 -22.85 -23.31 -25.11
N PHE A 812 -21.97 -24.01 -24.39
CA PHE A 812 -21.91 -24.06 -22.93
C PHE A 812 -20.46 -24.00 -22.42
N ILE A 813 -20.25 -23.63 -21.16
CA ILE A 813 -18.91 -23.41 -20.57
C ILE A 813 -18.70 -24.26 -19.33
N VAL A 814 -17.50 -24.82 -19.20
CA VAL A 814 -17.06 -25.63 -18.06
C VAL A 814 -15.81 -25.01 -17.46
N ALA A 815 -15.84 -24.67 -16.18
CA ALA A 815 -14.66 -24.29 -15.41
C ALA A 815 -14.15 -25.50 -14.60
N TYR A 816 -12.84 -25.72 -14.62
CA TYR A 816 -12.15 -26.83 -13.97
C TYR A 816 -11.28 -26.32 -12.82
N ASP A 817 -11.06 -27.18 -11.81
CA ASP A 817 -10.26 -26.84 -10.62
C ASP A 817 -8.79 -26.54 -10.93
N ASN A 818 -8.25 -27.10 -12.01
CA ASN A 818 -6.92 -26.79 -12.52
C ASN A 818 -6.82 -25.37 -13.13
N SER A 819 -7.82 -24.51 -12.87
CA SER A 819 -7.92 -23.14 -13.36
C SER A 819 -8.14 -23.03 -14.88
N GLN A 820 -8.53 -24.12 -15.55
CA GLN A 820 -8.92 -24.11 -16.97
C GLN A 820 -10.41 -23.77 -17.11
N ILE A 821 -10.76 -23.08 -18.20
CA ILE A 821 -12.14 -22.82 -18.61
C ILE A 821 -12.27 -23.29 -20.05
N SER A 822 -13.23 -24.14 -20.36
CA SER A 822 -13.47 -24.69 -21.69
C SER A 822 -14.87 -24.35 -22.19
N ILE A 823 -14.98 -23.89 -23.43
CA ILE A 823 -16.26 -23.65 -24.11
C ILE A 823 -16.55 -24.82 -25.06
N PHE A 824 -17.76 -25.36 -25.06
CA PHE A 824 -18.22 -26.45 -25.93
C PHE A 824 -19.37 -25.96 -26.82
N ASP A 825 -19.46 -26.44 -28.08
CA ASP A 825 -20.57 -26.19 -29.01
C ASP A 825 -21.29 -27.50 -29.33
N ARG A 826 -22.61 -27.54 -29.15
CA ARG A 826 -23.52 -28.67 -29.39
C ARG A 826 -23.42 -29.24 -30.82
N ARG A 827 -22.95 -28.45 -31.77
CA ARG A 827 -22.78 -28.86 -33.18
C ARG A 827 -21.52 -29.68 -33.41
N GLN A 828 -20.55 -29.64 -32.50
CA GLN A 828 -19.32 -30.44 -32.58
C GLN A 828 -19.45 -31.67 -31.68
N LYS A 829 -19.20 -32.86 -32.26
CA LYS A 829 -19.33 -34.13 -31.53
C LYS A 829 -18.14 -34.44 -30.61
N ASP A 830 -16.98 -33.81 -30.82
CA ASP A 830 -15.76 -34.08 -30.05
C ASP A 830 -15.01 -32.79 -29.69
N GLY A 831 -14.79 -32.57 -28.38
CA GLY A 831 -13.86 -31.57 -27.85
C GLY A 831 -14.44 -30.18 -27.56
N ALA A 832 -13.69 -29.40 -26.77
CA ALA A 832 -14.02 -28.00 -26.49
C ALA A 832 -13.55 -27.09 -27.65
N VAL A 833 -14.36 -26.08 -27.96
CA VAL A 833 -14.10 -25.05 -28.99
C VAL A 833 -12.96 -24.11 -28.59
N GLN A 834 -12.89 -23.71 -27.32
CA GLN A 834 -11.87 -22.79 -26.81
C GLN A 834 -11.49 -23.11 -25.36
N HIS A 835 -10.22 -22.86 -25.00
CA HIS A 835 -9.70 -22.97 -23.64
C HIS A 835 -9.10 -21.64 -23.15
N PHE A 836 -9.45 -21.25 -21.92
CA PHE A 836 -8.86 -20.13 -21.18
C PHE A 836 -8.23 -20.65 -19.89
N TYR A 837 -7.18 -19.98 -19.41
CA TYR A 837 -6.48 -20.39 -18.19
C TYR A 837 -6.38 -19.23 -17.19
N ASN A 838 -6.83 -19.47 -15.97
CA ASN A 838 -6.54 -18.66 -14.80
C ASN A 838 -5.21 -19.17 -14.17
N HIS A 839 -4.34 -18.29 -13.66
CA HIS A 839 -2.96 -18.70 -13.27
C HIS A 839 -2.77 -18.99 -11.77
N TYR A 840 -3.73 -18.66 -10.90
CA TYR A 840 -3.40 -18.48 -9.49
C TYR A 840 -4.27 -19.23 -8.48
N SER A 841 -5.49 -19.67 -8.82
CA SER A 841 -6.31 -20.54 -7.95
C SER A 841 -7.65 -20.95 -8.59
N THR A 842 -8.38 -21.86 -7.92
CA THR A 842 -9.70 -22.38 -8.27
C THR A 842 -10.72 -21.26 -8.56
N ILE A 843 -11.50 -21.41 -9.62
CA ILE A 843 -12.45 -20.41 -10.08
C ILE A 843 -13.72 -20.46 -9.22
N THR A 844 -14.11 -19.32 -8.65
CA THR A 844 -15.30 -19.20 -7.78
C THR A 844 -16.54 -18.76 -8.53
N THR A 845 -16.41 -17.81 -9.46
CA THR A 845 -17.52 -17.36 -10.30
C THR A 845 -17.06 -17.16 -11.74
N LEU A 846 -17.95 -17.45 -12.69
CA LEU A 846 -17.71 -17.29 -14.12
C LEU A 846 -18.91 -16.63 -14.77
N GLN A 847 -18.67 -15.64 -15.62
CA GLN A 847 -19.70 -14.90 -16.33
C GLN A 847 -19.30 -14.67 -17.78
N MET A 848 -20.24 -14.78 -18.71
CA MET A 848 -19.98 -14.59 -20.13
C MET A 848 -21.04 -13.68 -20.75
N ASP A 849 -20.55 -12.70 -21.52
CA ASP A 849 -21.33 -11.92 -22.48
C ASP A 849 -20.97 -12.39 -23.90
N THR A 850 -21.72 -11.95 -24.91
CA THR A 850 -21.57 -12.29 -26.33
C THR A 850 -20.12 -12.27 -26.85
N TRP A 851 -19.25 -11.43 -26.28
CA TRP A 851 -17.86 -11.24 -26.70
C TRP A 851 -16.83 -11.26 -25.55
N LYS A 852 -17.25 -11.31 -24.27
CA LYS A 852 -16.35 -11.24 -23.11
C LYS A 852 -16.63 -12.36 -22.12
N LEU A 853 -15.58 -12.80 -21.45
CA LEU A 853 -15.63 -13.81 -20.37
C LEU A 853 -14.96 -13.21 -19.14
N ALA A 854 -15.60 -13.25 -17.98
CA ALA A 854 -15.02 -12.84 -16.70
C ALA A 854 -15.01 -14.02 -15.71
N SER A 855 -13.94 -14.14 -14.92
CA SER A 855 -13.86 -15.10 -13.83
C SER A 855 -13.36 -14.46 -12.55
N THR A 856 -13.79 -14.96 -11.40
CA THR A 856 -13.15 -14.71 -10.10
C THR A 856 -12.52 -15.99 -9.56
N ASP A 857 -11.51 -15.87 -8.71
CA ASP A 857 -10.90 -17.02 -8.03
C ASP A 857 -11.08 -16.97 -6.50
N ILE A 858 -10.73 -18.06 -5.80
CA ILE A 858 -10.86 -18.17 -4.33
C ILE A 858 -10.01 -17.13 -3.57
N ARG A 859 -8.99 -16.56 -4.22
CA ARG A 859 -8.16 -15.49 -3.66
C ARG A 859 -8.72 -14.10 -3.95
N GLY A 860 -9.85 -14.00 -4.63
CA GLY A 860 -10.53 -12.76 -4.96
C GLY A 860 -9.95 -12.00 -6.15
N PHE A 861 -9.14 -12.65 -6.99
CA PHE A 861 -8.68 -12.07 -8.26
C PHE A 861 -9.81 -12.13 -9.29
N VAL A 862 -10.03 -11.02 -9.98
CA VAL A 862 -10.95 -10.95 -11.12
C VAL A 862 -10.12 -10.94 -12.40
N ARG A 863 -10.52 -11.73 -13.41
CA ARG A 863 -9.96 -11.70 -14.76
C ARG A 863 -11.05 -11.53 -15.80
N LEU A 864 -10.70 -10.84 -16.88
CA LEU A 864 -11.56 -10.61 -18.02
C LEU A 864 -10.83 -11.02 -19.30
N TRP A 865 -11.50 -11.72 -20.22
CA TRP A 865 -11.03 -12.11 -21.55
C TRP A 865 -11.97 -11.59 -22.64
N ASP A 866 -11.43 -11.25 -23.82
CA ASP A 866 -12.22 -11.08 -25.04
C ASP A 866 -12.21 -12.43 -25.77
N ARG A 867 -13.38 -12.97 -26.11
CA ARG A 867 -13.52 -14.27 -26.79
C ARG A 867 -12.87 -14.29 -28.17
N ARG A 868 -12.66 -13.11 -28.78
CA ARG A 868 -12.01 -12.96 -30.10
C ARG A 868 -10.49 -12.92 -30.01
N MET A 869 -9.91 -12.75 -28.82
CA MET A 869 -8.46 -12.73 -28.63
C MET A 869 -7.98 -14.05 -28.02
N HIS A 870 -6.80 -14.53 -28.46
CA HIS A 870 -6.09 -15.70 -27.89
C HIS A 870 -5.94 -15.56 -26.35
N PRO A 871 -5.63 -16.63 -25.57
CA PRO A 871 -6.05 -16.87 -24.17
C PRO A 871 -5.53 -15.91 -23.09
N HIS A 872 -4.91 -14.80 -23.47
CA HIS A 872 -4.50 -13.73 -22.59
C HIS A 872 -5.70 -12.94 -22.07
N SER A 873 -5.77 -12.75 -20.76
CA SER A 873 -6.76 -11.89 -20.12
C SER A 873 -6.56 -10.43 -20.54
N LEU A 874 -7.63 -9.77 -20.98
CA LEU A 874 -7.74 -8.32 -21.19
C LEU A 874 -7.35 -7.54 -19.93
N TRP A 875 -7.81 -8.00 -18.77
CA TRP A 875 -7.70 -7.30 -17.51
C TRP A 875 -7.61 -8.28 -16.34
N HIS A 876 -6.87 -7.90 -15.30
CA HIS A 876 -6.83 -8.64 -14.05
C HIS A 876 -6.74 -7.67 -12.86
N MET A 877 -7.47 -7.96 -11.78
CA MET A 877 -7.49 -7.18 -10.54
C MET A 877 -7.00 -8.02 -9.36
N ASN A 878 -6.18 -7.40 -8.48
CA ASN A 878 -5.79 -7.97 -7.20
C ASN A 878 -6.13 -6.98 -6.08
N PRO A 879 -7.28 -7.12 -5.42
CA PRO A 879 -7.60 -6.29 -4.27
C PRO A 879 -6.82 -6.80 -3.04
N GLN A 880 -5.76 -6.08 -2.65
CA GLN A 880 -4.86 -6.50 -1.56
C GLN A 880 -5.53 -6.53 -0.17
N SER A 881 -6.68 -5.88 0.00
CA SER A 881 -7.37 -5.74 1.29
C SER A 881 -8.61 -6.63 1.44
N HIS A 882 -9.40 -6.85 0.38
CA HIS A 882 -10.68 -7.58 0.42
C HIS A 882 -10.86 -8.44 -0.83
N PRO A 883 -11.17 -9.74 -0.74
CA PRO A 883 -11.39 -10.60 -1.92
C PRO A 883 -12.72 -10.30 -2.62
N VAL A 884 -12.75 -10.33 -3.96
CA VAL A 884 -14.01 -10.29 -4.74
C VAL A 884 -14.66 -11.65 -4.71
N THR A 885 -15.89 -11.72 -4.20
CA THR A 885 -16.65 -12.98 -4.09
C THR A 885 -17.63 -13.19 -5.24
N HIS A 886 -18.09 -12.11 -5.90
CA HIS A 886 -19.06 -12.21 -6.99
C HIS A 886 -18.79 -11.21 -8.12
N CYS A 887 -19.03 -11.64 -9.36
CA CYS A 887 -19.02 -10.78 -10.54
C CYS A 887 -20.24 -11.05 -11.45
N SER A 888 -20.77 -10.00 -12.10
CA SER A 888 -21.88 -10.10 -13.06
C SER A 888 -21.77 -9.05 -14.16
N PHE A 889 -22.26 -9.37 -15.37
CA PHE A 889 -22.37 -8.43 -16.47
C PHE A 889 -23.79 -7.89 -16.61
N ASP A 890 -23.98 -6.62 -16.28
CA ASP A 890 -25.16 -5.88 -16.71
C ASP A 890 -24.83 -5.08 -17.98
N LYS A 891 -25.47 -5.44 -19.09
CA LYS A 891 -25.16 -4.96 -20.46
C LYS A 891 -23.64 -5.01 -20.75
N GLN A 892 -22.96 -3.86 -20.72
CA GLN A 892 -21.51 -3.73 -20.99
C GLN A 892 -20.69 -3.39 -19.74
N THR A 893 -21.31 -3.40 -18.57
CA THR A 893 -20.74 -3.04 -17.27
C THR A 893 -20.46 -4.31 -16.48
N LEU A 894 -19.24 -4.44 -15.94
CA LEU A 894 -18.92 -5.52 -15.00
C LEU A 894 -19.11 -4.99 -13.57
N ILE A 895 -19.98 -5.66 -12.81
CA ILE A 895 -20.24 -5.37 -11.42
C ILE A 895 -19.51 -6.42 -10.59
N CYS A 896 -18.72 -5.99 -9.59
CA CYS A 896 -17.96 -6.86 -8.69
C CYS A 896 -18.28 -6.52 -7.22
N ALA A 897 -18.59 -7.52 -6.40
CA ALA A 897 -18.85 -7.34 -4.97
C ALA A 897 -17.67 -7.85 -4.11
N LEU A 898 -17.27 -7.08 -3.08
CA LEU A 898 -16.21 -7.44 -2.13
C LEU A 898 -16.77 -7.69 -0.72
N THR A 899 -16.18 -8.64 0.00
CA THR A 899 -16.43 -8.87 1.43
C THR A 899 -15.24 -8.42 2.30
N PRO A 900 -15.45 -7.72 3.43
CA PRO A 900 -14.39 -7.36 4.35
C PRO A 900 -13.82 -8.60 5.09
N CYS A 901 -12.49 -8.70 5.18
CA CYS A 901 -11.78 -9.86 5.73
C CYS A 901 -12.05 -10.08 7.24
N CYS A 902 -12.83 -11.11 7.58
CA CYS A 902 -12.85 -11.71 8.92
C CYS A 902 -11.71 -12.74 9.06
N LYS A 903 -10.94 -12.67 10.15
CA LYS A 903 -9.83 -13.57 10.45
C LYS A 903 -10.35 -14.96 10.88
N ARG A 904 -10.55 -15.89 9.94
CA ARG A 904 -10.41 -17.37 10.01
C ARG A 904 -11.06 -17.99 8.75
N PRO A 905 -10.40 -18.89 8.00
CA PRO A 905 -10.89 -19.31 6.67
C PRO A 905 -11.82 -20.53 6.66
N ASP A 906 -12.13 -21.14 7.81
CA ASP A 906 -12.65 -22.52 7.82
C ASP A 906 -14.16 -22.66 8.09
N MET A 907 -14.95 -21.58 8.15
CA MET A 907 -16.41 -21.68 8.21
C MET A 907 -17.10 -20.42 7.68
N ILE A 908 -17.53 -20.42 6.41
CA ILE A 908 -18.62 -19.57 5.93
C ILE A 908 -19.42 -20.38 4.89
N ASP A 909 -20.60 -20.83 5.30
CA ASP A 909 -21.63 -21.37 4.41
C ASP A 909 -22.19 -20.26 3.51
N TYR A 910 -22.38 -20.59 2.23
CA TYR A 910 -22.95 -19.70 1.21
C TYR A 910 -24.48 -19.59 1.39
N GLN A 911 -24.93 -18.59 2.17
CA GLN A 911 -26.28 -18.06 2.09
C GLN A 911 -26.26 -16.60 1.63
N ILE A 912 -26.93 -16.35 0.50
CA ILE A 912 -27.20 -15.03 -0.06
C ILE A 912 -28.37 -14.45 0.75
N ASN A 913 -28.07 -13.67 1.80
CA ASN A 913 -29.03 -12.71 2.35
C ASN A 913 -28.75 -11.35 1.70
N SER A 914 -29.75 -10.83 0.99
CA SER A 914 -29.74 -9.52 0.33
C SER A 914 -29.57 -8.33 1.29
N ASP A 915 -29.68 -8.57 2.60
CA ASP A 915 -29.75 -7.51 3.62
C ASP A 915 -28.42 -7.31 4.38
N LEU A 916 -27.34 -7.99 3.97
CA LEU A 916 -25.98 -7.85 4.53
C LEU A 916 -24.96 -7.34 3.49
N LEU A 917 -25.37 -6.37 2.67
CA LEU A 917 -24.46 -5.53 1.87
C LEU A 917 -23.85 -4.41 2.74
N SER A 918 -23.15 -4.79 3.81
CA SER A 918 -22.17 -3.89 4.47
C SER A 918 -20.78 -4.00 3.82
N GLY A 919 -20.71 -4.57 2.61
CA GLY A 919 -19.53 -4.67 1.75
C GLY A 919 -19.60 -3.73 0.56
N HIS A 920 -18.47 -3.12 0.18
CA HIS A 920 -18.39 -2.16 -0.91
C HIS A 920 -18.59 -2.82 -2.29
N ILE A 921 -19.58 -2.37 -3.07
CA ILE A 921 -19.83 -2.79 -4.46
C ILE A 921 -18.97 -1.94 -5.40
N TYR A 922 -18.24 -2.59 -6.31
CA TYR A 922 -17.46 -1.95 -7.36
C TYR A 922 -18.16 -2.10 -8.70
N VAL A 923 -18.40 -0.98 -9.38
CA VAL A 923 -19.03 -0.96 -10.70
C VAL A 923 -17.99 -0.47 -11.71
N CYS A 924 -17.53 -1.36 -12.59
CA CYS A 924 -16.63 -1.02 -13.68
C CYS A 924 -17.45 -0.84 -14.97
N ASN A 925 -17.76 0.41 -15.31
CA ASN A 925 -18.35 0.75 -16.61
C ASN A 925 -17.25 0.89 -17.66
N PHE A 926 -17.35 0.13 -18.75
CA PHE A 926 -16.35 0.10 -19.82
C PHE A 926 -16.71 1.01 -21.01
N ASN A 927 -17.74 1.85 -20.90
CA ASN A 927 -18.10 2.83 -21.94
C ASN A 927 -17.46 4.22 -21.71
N SER A 928 -17.01 4.79 -22.82
CA SER A 928 -16.24 6.03 -22.95
C SER A 928 -17.10 7.28 -23.11
N ASP A 929 -18.38 7.30 -22.74
CA ASP A 929 -19.22 8.48 -22.92
C ASP A 929 -20.35 8.57 -21.88
N MET A 930 -20.56 9.79 -21.38
CA MET A 930 -21.67 10.32 -20.58
C MET A 930 -21.65 10.14 -19.04
N SER A 931 -21.55 11.31 -18.40
CA SER A 931 -21.92 11.64 -17.03
C SER A 931 -23.45 11.65 -16.85
N THR A 932 -23.98 10.82 -15.96
CA THR A 932 -25.32 11.04 -15.39
C THR A 932 -25.32 10.69 -13.90
N GLN A 933 -25.75 11.66 -13.09
CA GLN A 933 -25.99 11.55 -11.66
C GLN A 933 -27.14 10.56 -11.41
N LEU A 934 -26.93 9.61 -10.52
CA LEU A 934 -27.98 8.82 -9.86
C LEU A 934 -27.79 9.03 -8.36
N ASP A 935 -28.85 9.53 -7.73
CA ASP A 935 -28.88 9.94 -6.33
C ASP A 935 -28.87 8.75 -5.35
N ASN A 936 -28.12 8.98 -4.27
CA ASN A 936 -28.16 8.41 -2.93
C ASN A 936 -27.62 6.98 -2.64
N ASP A 937 -26.59 6.99 -1.78
CA ASP A 937 -26.06 5.96 -0.88
C ASP A 937 -25.12 4.85 -1.36
N LEU A 938 -24.74 4.79 -2.65
CA LEU A 938 -23.64 3.94 -3.12
C LEU A 938 -22.44 4.77 -3.60
N LYS A 939 -21.35 4.78 -2.82
CA LYS A 939 -20.08 5.42 -3.21
C LYS A 939 -19.39 4.65 -4.34
N ILE A 940 -19.72 4.99 -5.59
CA ILE A 940 -19.15 4.39 -6.79
C ILE A 940 -17.74 4.98 -7.05
N CYS A 941 -16.71 4.14 -7.08
CA CYS A 941 -15.39 4.52 -7.59
C CYS A 941 -15.40 4.39 -9.13
N THR A 942 -15.40 5.51 -9.85
CA THR A 942 -15.36 5.51 -11.31
C THR A 942 -13.92 5.38 -11.82
N SER A 943 -13.68 4.52 -12.81
CA SER A 943 -12.42 4.50 -13.56
C SER A 943 -12.75 4.63 -15.05
N SER A 944 -12.23 5.69 -15.70
CA SER A 944 -12.48 5.99 -17.11
C SER A 944 -11.65 5.08 -18.02
N TYR A 945 -12.30 4.32 -18.90
CA TYR A 945 -11.66 3.46 -19.89
C TYR A 945 -11.77 4.07 -21.30
N ASP A 946 -10.65 4.51 -21.87
CA ASP A 946 -10.50 4.80 -23.30
C ASP A 946 -9.57 3.76 -23.95
N ALA A 947 -10.08 2.96 -24.89
CA ALA A 947 -9.29 2.00 -25.68
C ALA A 947 -8.53 2.70 -26.83
N PRO A 948 -7.57 2.07 -27.59
CA PRO A 948 -7.15 0.66 -27.62
C PRO A 948 -5.61 0.48 -27.75
N GLN A 949 -4.87 0.24 -26.66
CA GLN A 949 -3.51 -0.35 -26.75
C GLN A 949 -3.25 -1.28 -25.56
N ALA A 950 -3.04 -2.55 -25.86
CA ALA A 950 -2.90 -3.66 -24.92
C ALA A 950 -1.60 -3.62 -24.07
N SER A 951 -1.62 -4.50 -23.06
CA SER A 951 -0.55 -5.02 -22.21
C SER A 951 -0.32 -4.32 -20.85
N ASN A 952 -0.68 -5.07 -19.79
CA ASN A 952 -0.28 -4.94 -18.39
C ASN A 952 -0.35 -3.53 -17.78
N ARG A 953 -1.54 -3.14 -17.32
CA ARG A 953 -1.68 -2.07 -16.31
C ARG A 953 -2.35 -2.62 -15.06
N ARG A 954 -1.61 -2.63 -13.94
CA ARG A 954 -2.21 -2.65 -12.60
C ARG A 954 -2.89 -1.29 -12.41
N ILE A 955 -4.21 -1.26 -12.39
CA ILE A 955 -4.95 -0.09 -11.93
C ILE A 955 -5.03 -0.24 -10.42
N GLY A 956 -4.32 0.62 -9.68
CA GLY A 956 -4.48 0.72 -8.23
C GLY A 956 -5.72 1.54 -7.94
N LEU A 957 -6.80 0.90 -7.51
CA LEU A 957 -7.97 1.58 -6.98
C LEU A 957 -7.72 1.79 -5.48
N HIS A 958 -7.65 3.05 -5.06
CA HIS A 958 -7.57 3.42 -3.66
C HIS A 958 -8.95 3.27 -3.03
N THR A 959 -9.02 2.63 -1.87
CA THR A 959 -10.25 2.59 -1.08
C THR A 959 -10.48 3.94 -0.41
N PRO A 960 -11.73 4.36 -0.12
CA PRO A 960 -11.99 5.61 0.61
C PRO A 960 -11.34 5.65 2.02
N TYR A 961 -10.96 4.49 2.57
CA TYR A 961 -10.26 4.39 3.85
C TYR A 961 -8.77 4.75 3.76
N ASP A 962 -8.16 4.71 2.57
CA ASP A 962 -6.76 5.13 2.36
C ASP A 962 -6.58 6.66 2.32
N ILE A 963 -7.67 7.42 2.48
CA ILE A 963 -7.67 8.90 2.50
C ILE A 963 -7.72 9.45 3.95
N ILE A 964 -7.77 8.58 4.98
CA ILE A 964 -7.76 8.97 6.40
C ILE A 964 -6.46 8.56 7.11
N GLN A 965 -5.32 8.58 6.43
CA GLN A 965 -3.99 8.56 7.06
C GLN A 965 -3.15 9.78 6.71
#